data_AF-A0A2E0X410-F1
#
_entry.id   AF-A0A2E0X410-F1
#
_cell.length_a   1.000
_cell.length_b   1.000
_cell.length_c   1.000
_cell.angle_alpha   90.00
_cell.angle_beta   90.00
_cell.angle_gamma   90.00
#
_symmetry.space_group_name_H-M   'P 1'
#
loop_
_entity.id
_entity.type
_entity.pdbx_description
1 polymer ?
#
loop_
_entity_poly.entity_id
_entity_poly.type
_entity_poly.pdbx_seq_one_letter_code
_entity_poly.pdbx_strand_id
1 'polypeptide(L)'
;MYDGTPVGPVLARIGGRMVPNNQAAGDLGRLRNLSVAGDSVRLGAGRVREPTDRRQAPPLRTPRFAFSQSHGVAAMHGVSTFRASPPSAAAVRRATLLLCWAAAAALPGASRCVAALDVLLIHGDPAPGIAGAAVESPLGATLNAAGQVAVWGELSLSVGGVTADNDTAVWIATADATTLVARTGSGGVPGAAGADFDQFRAISLSDNGRLALRGSLKVGVGGVTTANNQGAWEFAPGGDSVLARTGDVAPPDMPGAMLDSVDVALLQSTSGLVGAGNRMLSGVGGATGDSNYGAWLLDSGGSGALLAREGVTPPPELEWAKFDSFAAGAVNDARQVAVIATLQDDFPVTVTNDTGLWRLEDGAAGVLLAREGDTPPGATAAYIRFSAPRLNLAGETAWEAKLASGQSGIWRRRGAATEAVMISGAGSVPGVPGAEFAPFAVDAGERSGAVLGAAGQVLFSATLVDGVAGVTANTNRGLWLDDPAAQPQLLARSGAGGVAGLPGANFTDFYELALNRSGQIAFAAAVDNHGAALPADRKGIWLIDATGDSLLIAKPGDVVAGRVAEQFSFVGGSGGEDGHARSFNEFGQLAYQAQFASGGATLLFTPDLAWRGPATGDWGDAANWTLGLQPAAVHAVTIGGASGASVNGPTAAETVKRLTLGGGAAAAQLQLQPSGGLTVVEGLTLLPLGQLAGAGAIAGDVANSGVIAPGSSGPASIVIGGDFIQTAAGTLMLTLAGVDNSNPAALQFDQLQISGAATLAGALSVSLSSGFVPQIGDMFDVVVAGSLVDTFDSLAFPSLPTDRQWRVFANGSALSLRVDAAAVPESSALAAAAAVLLLSSVAARRRS
;
A
#
# COMPACT_ATOMS: atom_id res chain seq x y z
N MET A 1 40.89 28.10 4.29
CA MET A 1 42.28 28.21 4.81
C MET A 1 42.29 27.66 6.23
N TYR A 2 43.44 27.17 6.70
CA TYR A 2 43.69 26.71 8.08
C TYR A 2 43.54 27.89 9.08
N ASP A 3 43.39 27.73 10.39
CA ASP A 3 43.84 26.70 11.35
C ASP A 3 42.75 26.37 12.42
N GLY A 4 42.84 25.32 13.25
CA GLY A 4 43.85 24.24 13.26
C GLY A 4 44.33 23.72 14.63
N THR A 5 43.48 23.40 15.61
CA THR A 5 43.84 22.47 16.72
C THR A 5 42.63 22.04 17.58
N PRO A 6 42.50 20.75 17.98
CA PRO A 6 41.52 20.29 18.96
C PRO A 6 42.11 20.22 20.39
N VAL A 7 41.27 20.40 21.41
CA VAL A 7 41.65 20.23 22.83
C VAL A 7 41.05 18.92 23.37
N GLY A 8 41.88 18.06 23.95
CA GLY A 8 41.46 16.77 24.51
C GLY A 8 40.73 16.89 25.87
N PRO A 9 40.04 15.83 26.32
CA PRO A 9 39.24 15.85 27.54
C PRO A 9 40.10 15.90 28.81
N VAL A 10 39.80 16.84 29.71
CA VAL A 10 40.44 16.94 31.03
C VAL A 10 39.72 16.03 32.04
N LEU A 11 40.48 15.12 32.65
CA LEU A 11 39.99 14.23 33.71
C LEU A 11 39.76 15.01 35.02
N ALA A 12 38.54 14.94 35.56
CA ALA A 12 38.22 15.30 36.94
C ALA A 12 37.92 14.01 37.75
N ARG A 13 38.51 13.85 38.94
CA ARG A 13 38.54 12.57 39.67
C ARG A 13 38.26 12.74 41.16
N ILE A 14 37.10 12.28 41.62
CA ILE A 14 36.73 12.15 43.05
C ILE A 14 35.99 10.81 43.22
N GLY A 15 36.32 10.03 44.26
CA GLY A 15 35.64 8.76 44.58
C GLY A 15 36.09 7.56 43.72
N GLY A 16 37.20 6.91 44.08
CA GLY A 16 37.85 5.92 43.21
C GLY A 16 37.23 4.51 43.22
N ARG A 17 36.48 4.17 42.17
CA ARG A 17 36.37 2.80 41.61
C ARG A 17 35.99 2.89 40.12
N MET A 18 36.41 1.93 39.31
CA MET A 18 36.03 1.83 37.89
C MET A 18 35.20 0.57 37.66
N VAL A 19 34.19 0.68 36.80
CA VAL A 19 33.33 -0.41 36.28
C VAL A 19 33.06 -0.07 34.80
N PRO A 20 32.97 -1.03 33.86
CA PRO A 20 32.71 -0.75 32.45
C PRO A 20 31.34 -0.09 32.22
N ASN A 21 31.25 0.78 31.21
CA ASN A 21 30.04 1.53 30.91
C ASN A 21 29.24 0.89 29.76
N ASN A 22 28.15 0.21 30.10
CA ASN A 22 27.05 -0.11 29.18
C ASN A 22 25.74 -0.10 29.98
N GLN A 23 24.63 0.26 29.34
CA GLN A 23 23.32 0.62 29.93
C GLN A 23 23.30 1.93 30.74
N ALA A 24 22.90 3.03 30.08
CA ALA A 24 22.52 4.30 30.72
C ALA A 24 21.52 5.10 29.86
N ALA A 25 20.46 4.46 29.36
CA ALA A 25 19.42 5.07 28.54
C ALA A 25 18.02 4.61 29.01
N GLY A 26 17.63 5.03 30.23
CA GLY A 26 16.41 4.52 30.85
C GLY A 26 16.14 5.03 32.27
N ASP A 27 16.17 6.34 32.50
CA ASP A 27 15.34 6.97 33.56
C ASP A 27 15.34 8.52 33.47
N LEU A 28 14.51 9.08 32.57
CA LEU A 28 14.12 10.51 32.58
C LEU A 28 12.59 10.69 32.51
N GLY A 29 11.85 9.70 33.04
CA GLY A 29 10.37 9.67 33.05
C GLY A 29 9.70 10.07 34.37
N ARG A 30 10.46 10.39 35.43
CA ARG A 30 9.89 10.70 36.76
C ARG A 30 10.62 11.84 37.47
N LEU A 31 10.07 13.06 37.40
CA LEU A 31 10.16 14.10 38.44
C LEU A 31 9.25 15.32 38.12
N ARG A 32 7.94 15.19 38.41
CA ARG A 32 7.05 16.34 38.59
C ARG A 32 6.38 16.25 39.96
N ASN A 33 6.86 17.09 40.90
CA ASN A 33 6.09 17.77 41.96
C ASN A 33 7.06 18.25 43.06
N LEU A 34 7.40 19.54 43.04
CA LEU A 34 7.87 20.23 44.24
C LEU A 34 7.17 21.59 44.34
N SER A 35 6.13 21.65 45.16
CA SER A 35 5.46 22.90 45.50
C SER A 35 6.33 23.70 46.47
N VAL A 36 6.85 24.85 46.03
CA VAL A 36 7.57 25.77 46.93
C VAL A 36 6.55 26.64 47.66
N ALA A 37 6.13 26.19 48.85
CA ALA A 37 5.63 27.12 49.86
C ALA A 37 6.80 28.02 50.31
N GLY A 38 6.57 29.33 50.38
CA GLY A 38 7.63 30.28 50.69
C GLY A 38 7.85 30.45 52.20
N ASP A 39 9.05 30.87 52.58
CA ASP A 39 9.26 31.65 53.80
C ASP A 39 10.35 32.73 53.58
N SER A 40 10.51 33.64 54.54
CA SER A 40 10.88 35.03 54.27
C SER A 40 12.28 35.47 54.71
N VAL A 41 12.94 36.30 53.88
CA VAL A 41 14.08 37.16 54.25
C VAL A 41 13.86 38.56 53.63
N ARG A 42 14.36 39.62 54.28
CA ARG A 42 14.00 41.03 54.02
C ARG A 42 15.12 41.88 53.40
N LEU A 43 14.69 43.06 52.90
CA LEU A 43 15.38 44.36 52.76
C LEU A 43 15.90 44.75 51.37
N GLY A 44 15.41 45.90 50.88
CA GLY A 44 15.87 46.60 49.66
C GLY A 44 14.85 47.63 49.18
N ALA A 45 15.17 48.93 49.20
CA ALA A 45 14.27 50.01 48.78
C ALA A 45 14.24 50.18 47.24
N GLY A 46 13.20 50.75 46.61
CA GLY A 46 11.94 51.31 47.13
C GLY A 46 11.31 52.34 46.17
N ARG A 47 10.59 53.33 46.74
CA ARG A 47 9.83 54.45 46.12
C ARG A 47 8.38 54.16 45.67
N VAL A 48 7.50 55.02 46.17
CA VAL A 48 6.03 55.02 46.09
C VAL A 48 5.53 56.03 45.04
N ARG A 49 4.43 55.72 44.34
CA ARG A 49 3.32 56.67 44.10
C ARG A 49 2.00 55.97 43.70
N GLU A 50 0.91 56.58 44.15
CA GLU A 50 -0.51 56.17 44.13
C GLU A 50 -1.34 57.38 43.60
N PRO A 51 -2.71 57.36 43.51
CA PRO A 51 -3.67 56.34 43.04
C PRO A 51 -4.83 56.98 42.18
N THR A 52 -6.04 56.38 42.16
CA THR A 52 -7.40 56.99 41.93
C THR A 52 -7.80 57.48 40.51
N ASP A 53 -9.08 57.54 40.07
CA ASP A 53 -10.36 56.87 40.47
C ASP A 53 -11.50 57.08 39.41
N ARG A 54 -12.39 56.09 39.25
CA ARG A 54 -13.84 56.11 38.81
C ARG A 54 -14.40 56.81 37.53
N ARG A 55 -15.59 56.31 37.13
CA ARG A 55 -16.60 56.79 36.13
C ARG A 55 -16.26 56.50 34.65
N GLN A 56 -17.19 56.31 33.70
CA GLN A 56 -18.67 56.25 33.70
C GLN A 56 -19.20 55.42 32.49
N ALA A 57 -20.52 55.16 32.40
CA ALA A 57 -21.21 54.47 31.28
C ALA A 57 -22.67 55.01 31.16
N PRO A 58 -23.52 54.61 30.18
CA PRO A 58 -23.33 53.84 28.92
C PRO A 58 -23.55 54.79 27.69
N PRO A 59 -24.54 54.75 26.75
CA PRO A 59 -25.40 53.67 26.18
C PRO A 59 -25.71 53.69 24.63
N LEU A 60 -26.25 52.56 24.15
CA LEU A 60 -27.28 52.37 23.08
C LEU A 60 -27.09 52.87 21.62
N ARG A 61 -27.29 51.92 20.67
CA ARG A 61 -28.36 51.99 19.64
C ARG A 61 -28.68 50.60 19.03
N THR A 62 -29.96 50.37 18.71
CA THR A 62 -30.53 49.25 17.93
C THR A 62 -31.48 49.82 16.84
N PRO A 63 -32.02 49.03 15.88
CA PRO A 63 -33.30 48.32 16.12
C PRO A 63 -33.51 46.99 15.33
N ARG A 64 -34.70 46.38 15.46
CA ARG A 64 -35.29 45.25 14.70
C ARG A 64 -36.60 45.69 13.98
N PHE A 65 -37.13 44.88 13.05
CA PHE A 65 -38.56 44.49 12.77
C PHE A 65 -38.64 43.79 11.36
N ALA A 66 -39.57 42.89 10.95
CA ALA A 66 -40.93 42.45 11.33
C ALA A 66 -42.09 43.25 10.67
N PHE A 67 -43.23 42.68 10.20
CA PHE A 67 -43.73 41.29 10.09
C PHE A 67 -44.87 41.18 9.02
N SER A 68 -45.23 39.99 8.48
CA SER A 68 -46.52 39.77 7.77
C SER A 68 -46.95 38.27 7.68
N GLN A 69 -48.20 37.99 7.26
CA GLN A 69 -48.90 36.68 7.31
C GLN A 69 -49.65 36.32 6.00
N SER A 70 -50.06 35.06 5.86
CA SER A 70 -51.43 34.67 5.41
C SER A 70 -51.74 33.18 5.71
N HIS A 71 -53.01 32.75 5.61
CA HIS A 71 -53.51 31.38 5.87
C HIS A 71 -54.03 30.73 4.56
N GLY A 72 -54.03 29.39 4.43
CA GLY A 72 -54.79 28.73 3.35
C GLY A 72 -54.74 27.18 3.21
N VAL A 73 -55.77 26.51 3.75
CA VAL A 73 -56.50 25.37 3.14
C VAL A 73 -55.85 23.96 2.99
N ALA A 74 -56.57 22.97 3.56
CA ALA A 74 -56.68 21.54 3.22
C ALA A 74 -55.49 20.56 3.45
N ALA A 75 -55.85 19.29 3.62
CA ALA A 75 -54.97 18.15 3.79
C ALA A 75 -55.31 17.04 2.78
N MET A 76 -54.31 16.23 2.41
CA MET A 76 -54.50 14.88 1.85
C MET A 76 -53.44 13.92 2.39
N HIS A 77 -53.69 12.62 2.27
CA HIS A 77 -52.96 11.55 2.95
C HIS A 77 -51.65 11.14 2.24
N GLY A 78 -50.71 10.63 3.04
CA GLY A 78 -49.96 9.42 2.67
C GLY A 78 -48.59 9.61 2.04
N VAL A 79 -47.56 9.84 2.88
CA VAL A 79 -46.17 9.49 2.54
C VAL A 79 -45.58 8.69 3.69
N SER A 80 -45.17 7.44 3.42
CA SER A 80 -44.48 6.60 4.39
C SER A 80 -43.05 7.07 4.59
N THR A 81 -42.68 7.44 5.82
CA THR A 81 -41.31 7.87 6.13
C THR A 81 -40.35 6.67 6.14
N PHE A 82 -39.64 6.46 5.03
CA PHE A 82 -38.45 5.62 5.02
C PHE A 82 -37.42 6.19 5.99
N ARG A 83 -37.20 5.51 7.12
CA ARG A 83 -36.00 5.75 7.94
C ARG A 83 -34.81 5.13 7.23
N ALA A 84 -34.10 5.94 6.44
CA ALA A 84 -32.72 5.61 6.09
C ALA A 84 -31.91 5.48 7.40
N SER A 85 -31.16 4.39 7.53
CA SER A 85 -30.15 4.28 8.59
C SER A 85 -29.13 5.40 8.44
N PRO A 86 -28.56 5.94 9.54
CA PRO A 86 -27.45 6.87 9.44
C PRO A 86 -26.28 6.18 8.70
N PRO A 87 -25.55 6.90 7.82
CA PRO A 87 -24.39 6.35 7.15
C PRO A 87 -23.32 5.90 8.17
N SER A 88 -22.58 4.86 7.84
CA SER A 88 -21.45 4.41 8.65
C SER A 88 -20.38 5.50 8.77
N ALA A 89 -19.55 5.44 9.82
CA ALA A 89 -18.44 6.38 9.98
C ALA A 89 -17.49 6.39 8.76
N ALA A 90 -17.31 5.24 8.09
CA ALA A 90 -16.58 5.12 6.85
C ALA A 90 -17.23 5.92 5.69
N ALA A 91 -18.56 5.83 5.52
CA ALA A 91 -19.27 6.61 4.51
C ALA A 91 -19.21 8.13 4.78
N VAL A 92 -19.25 8.56 6.05
CA VAL A 92 -19.05 9.98 6.43
C VAL A 92 -17.60 10.43 6.18
N ARG A 93 -16.60 9.58 6.45
CA ARG A 93 -15.19 9.84 6.10
C ARG A 93 -15.01 9.98 4.58
N ARG A 94 -15.55 9.06 3.77
CA ARG A 94 -15.54 9.13 2.29
C ARG A 94 -16.23 10.41 1.76
N ALA A 95 -17.33 10.86 2.37
CA ALA A 95 -18.00 12.11 1.97
C ALA A 95 -17.17 13.39 2.20
N THR A 96 -16.27 13.39 3.21
CA THR A 96 -15.41 14.56 3.51
C THR A 96 -14.38 14.82 2.42
N LEU A 97 -13.91 13.77 1.71
CA LEU A 97 -12.94 13.90 0.61
C LEU A 97 -13.51 14.67 -0.60
N LEU A 98 -14.82 14.57 -0.86
CA LEU A 98 -15.49 15.28 -1.96
C LEU A 98 -15.48 16.81 -1.80
N LEU A 99 -15.52 17.33 -0.56
CA LEU A 99 -15.34 18.77 -0.33
C LEU A 99 -13.88 19.22 -0.50
N CYS A 100 -12.90 18.32 -0.34
CA CYS A 100 -11.48 18.63 -0.46
C CYS A 100 -11.09 18.99 -1.91
N TRP A 101 -11.61 18.23 -2.89
CA TRP A 101 -11.42 18.50 -4.32
C TRP A 101 -11.90 19.89 -4.76
N ALA A 102 -13.04 20.34 -4.24
CA ALA A 102 -13.61 21.65 -4.58
C ALA A 102 -12.77 22.84 -4.09
N ALA A 103 -11.99 22.66 -3.02
CA ALA A 103 -11.14 23.72 -2.46
C ALA A 103 -9.79 23.87 -3.18
N ALA A 104 -9.17 22.75 -3.58
CA ALA A 104 -7.83 22.73 -4.17
C ALA A 104 -7.77 23.40 -5.56
N ALA A 105 -8.86 23.39 -6.32
CA ALA A 105 -8.91 23.91 -7.69
C ALA A 105 -8.90 25.46 -7.81
N ALA A 106 -8.94 26.20 -6.69
CA ALA A 106 -9.26 27.64 -6.70
C ALA A 106 -8.08 28.61 -6.46
N LEU A 107 -6.90 28.13 -6.01
CA LEU A 107 -5.79 29.01 -5.60
C LEU A 107 -4.41 28.43 -5.97
N PRO A 108 -3.55 29.18 -6.69
CA PRO A 108 -2.14 28.85 -6.81
C PRO A 108 -1.48 28.88 -5.42
N GLY A 109 -0.90 27.76 -4.99
CA GLY A 109 -0.32 27.59 -3.66
C GLY A 109 -1.26 27.00 -2.59
N ALA A 110 -2.44 26.48 -2.97
CA ALA A 110 -3.28 25.69 -2.07
C ALA A 110 -2.57 24.41 -1.60
N SER A 111 -2.81 23.99 -0.35
CA SER A 111 -2.43 22.67 0.14
C SER A 111 -3.11 21.57 -0.67
N ARG A 112 -2.35 20.55 -1.07
CA ARG A 112 -2.87 19.36 -1.76
C ARG A 112 -3.60 18.47 -0.75
N CYS A 113 -4.84 18.10 -1.06
CA CYS A 113 -5.47 16.93 -0.46
C CYS A 113 -4.88 15.70 -1.16
N VAL A 114 -4.32 14.74 -0.41
CA VAL A 114 -3.77 13.51 -0.99
C VAL A 114 -4.92 12.65 -1.52
N ALA A 115 -4.86 12.29 -2.80
CA ALA A 115 -5.83 11.39 -3.44
C ALA A 115 -5.50 9.92 -3.12
N ALA A 116 -6.50 9.05 -3.24
CA ALA A 116 -6.39 7.60 -3.01
C ALA A 116 -5.70 7.23 -1.65
N LEU A 117 -6.13 7.93 -0.60
CA LEU A 117 -5.58 7.84 0.75
C LEU A 117 -6.63 7.38 1.78
N ASP A 118 -6.38 6.25 2.42
CA ASP A 118 -7.18 5.75 3.54
C ASP A 118 -6.53 6.14 4.89
N VAL A 119 -7.30 6.79 5.77
CA VAL A 119 -6.84 7.24 7.10
C VAL A 119 -7.24 6.19 8.14
N LEU A 120 -6.26 5.39 8.56
CA LEU A 120 -6.48 4.21 9.41
C LEU A 120 -6.62 4.61 10.88
N LEU A 121 -5.62 5.33 11.40
CA LEU A 121 -5.58 5.86 12.78
C LEU A 121 -5.06 7.30 12.77
N ILE A 122 -5.58 8.16 13.64
CA ILE A 122 -5.18 9.56 13.75
C ILE A 122 -5.40 10.08 15.18
N HIS A 123 -4.47 10.91 15.68
CA HIS A 123 -4.55 11.55 16.99
C HIS A 123 -5.93 12.19 17.25
N GLY A 124 -6.50 11.95 18.43
CA GLY A 124 -7.77 12.51 18.88
C GLY A 124 -9.04 11.86 18.33
N ASP A 125 -8.95 10.96 17.34
CA ASP A 125 -10.09 10.15 16.92
C ASP A 125 -10.36 9.02 17.94
N PRO A 126 -11.61 8.50 18.04
CA PRO A 126 -11.93 7.37 18.92
C PRO A 126 -11.12 6.12 18.58
N ALA A 127 -10.55 5.48 19.60
CA ALA A 127 -9.72 4.30 19.45
C ALA A 127 -10.56 3.06 19.03
N PRO A 128 -10.30 2.43 17.87
CA PRO A 128 -11.07 1.28 17.41
C PRO A 128 -11.04 0.12 18.40
N GLY A 129 -12.21 -0.46 18.69
CA GLY A 129 -12.36 -1.55 19.67
C GLY A 129 -12.27 -1.14 21.15
N ILE A 130 -11.92 0.11 21.47
CA ILE A 130 -11.73 0.57 22.87
C ILE A 130 -12.77 1.62 23.24
N ALA A 131 -13.81 1.20 23.97
CA ALA A 131 -14.96 2.03 24.30
C ALA A 131 -14.59 3.32 25.05
N GLY A 132 -14.75 4.47 24.37
CA GLY A 132 -14.58 5.81 24.95
C GLY A 132 -13.14 6.31 25.04
N ALA A 133 -12.14 5.54 24.62
CA ALA A 133 -10.74 5.99 24.51
C ALA A 133 -10.50 6.74 23.19
N ALA A 134 -9.42 7.52 23.13
CA ALA A 134 -8.94 8.21 21.93
C ALA A 134 -7.49 7.80 21.63
N VAL A 135 -7.09 7.89 20.36
CA VAL A 135 -5.71 7.65 19.91
C VAL A 135 -4.85 8.88 20.26
N GLU A 136 -3.69 8.67 20.88
CA GLU A 136 -2.72 9.75 21.13
C GLU A 136 -1.67 9.80 20.01
N SER A 137 -0.93 8.71 19.81
CA SER A 137 0.21 8.66 18.89
C SER A 137 0.34 7.28 18.22
N PRO A 138 0.17 7.16 16.89
CA PRO A 138 0.46 5.92 16.17
C PRO A 138 1.96 5.79 15.89
N LEU A 139 2.60 4.82 16.55
CA LEU A 139 4.07 4.74 16.67
C LEU A 139 4.77 3.95 15.53
N GLY A 140 4.03 3.30 14.63
CA GLY A 140 4.61 2.55 13.52
C GLY A 140 3.62 1.59 12.86
N ALA A 141 3.89 1.24 11.60
CA ALA A 141 2.99 0.46 10.76
C ALA A 141 3.76 -0.53 9.87
N THR A 142 3.21 -1.73 9.68
CA THR A 142 3.72 -2.73 8.73
C THR A 142 2.57 -3.26 7.87
N LEU A 143 2.78 -3.36 6.56
CA LEU A 143 1.82 -3.72 5.52
C LEU A 143 2.14 -5.12 4.97
N ASN A 144 1.12 -5.90 4.63
CA ASN A 144 1.27 -7.19 3.95
C ASN A 144 0.69 -7.20 2.52
N ALA A 145 0.84 -8.33 1.84
CA ALA A 145 0.29 -8.58 0.51
C ALA A 145 -1.22 -8.28 0.41
N ALA A 146 -1.99 -8.72 1.41
CA ALA A 146 -3.44 -8.63 1.46
C ALA A 146 -3.99 -7.22 1.77
N GLY A 147 -3.16 -6.17 1.73
CA GLY A 147 -3.57 -4.80 2.05
C GLY A 147 -3.87 -4.57 3.53
N GLN A 148 -3.46 -5.48 4.41
CA GLN A 148 -3.62 -5.36 5.86
C GLN A 148 -2.44 -4.62 6.45
N VAL A 149 -2.71 -3.63 7.31
CA VAL A 149 -1.71 -2.85 8.02
C VAL A 149 -1.80 -3.13 9.51
N ALA A 150 -0.78 -3.75 10.09
CA ALA A 150 -0.64 -3.84 11.54
C ALA A 150 -0.04 -2.54 12.08
N VAL A 151 -0.65 -1.97 13.11
CA VAL A 151 -0.28 -0.67 13.69
C VAL A 151 -0.24 -0.78 15.21
N TRP A 152 0.81 -0.24 15.83
CA TRP A 152 0.87 -0.02 17.28
C TRP A 152 0.76 1.47 17.62
N GLY A 153 0.20 1.80 18.78
CA GLY A 153 0.03 3.19 19.18
C GLY A 153 -0.44 3.41 20.61
N GLU A 154 -0.21 4.64 21.07
CA GLU A 154 -0.59 5.17 22.37
C GLU A 154 -2.03 5.72 22.36
N LEU A 155 -2.65 5.75 23.54
CA LEU A 155 -4.01 6.20 23.81
C LEU A 155 -3.98 7.38 24.79
N SER A 156 -4.88 8.35 24.61
CA SER A 156 -4.89 9.57 25.41
C SER A 156 -5.17 9.30 26.90
N LEU A 157 -4.18 9.52 27.75
CA LEU A 157 -4.28 9.30 29.20
C LEU A 157 -5.48 10.04 29.82
N SER A 158 -6.17 9.37 30.75
CA SER A 158 -7.41 9.83 31.41
C SER A 158 -8.66 9.96 30.51
N VAL A 159 -8.57 9.65 29.21
CA VAL A 159 -9.73 9.53 28.31
C VAL A 159 -10.23 8.08 28.32
N GLY A 160 -11.54 7.84 28.41
CA GLY A 160 -12.10 6.48 28.31
C GLY A 160 -11.66 5.47 29.37
N GLY A 161 -11.11 5.92 30.51
CA GLY A 161 -10.49 5.03 31.49
C GLY A 161 -9.09 4.54 31.12
N VAL A 162 -8.44 5.18 30.16
CA VAL A 162 -7.02 4.97 29.84
C VAL A 162 -6.13 5.50 30.98
N THR A 163 -5.12 4.72 31.32
CA THR A 163 -4.12 4.93 32.36
C THR A 163 -2.75 4.47 31.87
N ALA A 164 -1.66 4.85 32.53
CA ALA A 164 -0.30 4.41 32.20
C ALA A 164 -0.03 2.90 32.37
N ASP A 165 -1.06 2.13 32.76
CA ASP A 165 -1.06 0.67 32.83
C ASP A 165 -1.74 0.02 31.61
N ASN A 166 -2.45 0.80 30.79
CA ASN A 166 -3.26 0.30 29.66
C ASN A 166 -3.36 1.30 28.49
N ASP A 167 -2.35 2.14 28.29
CA ASP A 167 -2.31 3.20 27.28
C ASP A 167 -1.82 2.76 25.90
N THR A 168 -1.19 1.59 25.78
CA THR A 168 -0.64 1.13 24.49
C THR A 168 -1.47 -0.03 23.92
N ALA A 169 -1.80 0.04 22.63
CA ALA A 169 -2.59 -0.95 21.90
C ALA A 169 -2.01 -1.29 20.52
N VAL A 170 -2.45 -2.42 19.97
CA VAL A 170 -2.08 -2.93 18.64
C VAL A 170 -3.34 -3.32 17.88
N TRP A 171 -3.41 -2.90 16.61
CA TRP A 171 -4.52 -3.14 15.70
C TRP A 171 -4.06 -3.78 14.40
N ILE A 172 -4.96 -4.48 13.71
CA ILE A 172 -4.87 -4.74 12.27
C ILE A 172 -5.95 -3.91 11.58
N ALA A 173 -5.55 -3.17 10.54
CA ALA A 173 -6.40 -2.29 9.77
C ALA A 173 -6.41 -2.66 8.27
N THR A 174 -7.48 -2.30 7.58
CA THR A 174 -7.62 -2.29 6.13
C THR A 174 -8.30 -0.97 5.73
N ALA A 175 -8.50 -0.73 4.43
CA ALA A 175 -9.24 0.44 3.95
C ALA A 175 -10.66 0.60 4.56
N ASP A 176 -11.31 -0.52 4.95
CA ASP A 176 -12.71 -0.53 5.37
C ASP A 176 -12.94 -0.90 6.85
N ALA A 177 -11.92 -1.43 7.56
CA ALA A 177 -12.05 -1.86 8.95
C ALA A 177 -10.77 -1.65 9.78
N THR A 178 -10.91 -1.51 11.10
CA THR A 178 -9.77 -1.51 12.04
C THR A 178 -10.14 -2.27 13.30
N THR A 179 -9.41 -3.34 13.57
CA THR A 179 -9.70 -4.34 14.61
C THR A 179 -8.61 -4.31 15.66
N LEU A 180 -8.99 -4.19 16.93
CA LEU A 180 -8.07 -4.32 18.06
C LEU A 180 -7.61 -5.78 18.20
N VAL A 181 -6.31 -5.98 18.36
CA VAL A 181 -5.72 -7.32 18.55
C VAL A 181 -5.18 -7.49 19.97
N ALA A 182 -4.38 -6.54 20.46
CA ALA A 182 -3.81 -6.58 21.80
C ALA A 182 -3.80 -5.20 22.45
N ARG A 183 -3.86 -5.16 23.79
CA ARG A 183 -3.73 -3.94 24.59
C ARG A 183 -3.04 -4.26 25.92
N THR A 184 -2.25 -3.31 26.41
CA THR A 184 -1.68 -3.32 27.76
C THR A 184 -2.77 -3.32 28.83
N GLY A 185 -2.54 -3.99 29.98
CA GLY A 185 -3.44 -3.95 31.14
C GLY A 185 -4.91 -4.34 30.88
N SER A 186 -5.16 -5.29 29.98
CA SER A 186 -6.52 -5.72 29.61
C SER A 186 -6.71 -7.25 29.49
N GLY A 187 -5.82 -8.05 30.07
CA GLY A 187 -5.82 -9.51 29.95
C GLY A 187 -5.53 -9.99 28.53
N GLY A 188 -6.10 -11.15 28.18
CA GLY A 188 -6.09 -11.70 26.81
C GLY A 188 -4.77 -12.33 26.34
N VAL A 189 -3.74 -12.40 27.19
CA VAL A 189 -2.41 -12.93 26.83
C VAL A 189 -2.50 -14.43 26.49
N PRO A 190 -2.16 -14.86 25.25
CA PRO A 190 -2.13 -16.29 24.91
C PRO A 190 -1.12 -17.05 25.79
N GLY A 191 -1.50 -18.24 26.24
CA GLY A 191 -0.69 -19.10 27.11
C GLY A 191 -0.53 -18.65 28.57
N ALA A 192 -0.89 -17.40 28.94
CA ALA A 192 -0.72 -16.87 30.29
C ALA A 192 -2.06 -16.40 30.88
N ALA A 193 -2.87 -17.36 31.34
CA ALA A 193 -4.23 -17.11 31.81
C ALA A 193 -4.27 -16.11 33.00
N GLY A 194 -4.91 -14.96 32.79
CA GLY A 194 -5.04 -13.91 33.81
C GLY A 194 -3.81 -13.00 33.95
N ALA A 195 -2.83 -13.10 33.06
CA ALA A 195 -1.74 -12.12 32.94
C ALA A 195 -2.17 -10.93 32.07
N ASP A 196 -1.52 -9.78 32.29
CA ASP A 196 -1.63 -8.57 31.48
C ASP A 196 -0.37 -8.36 30.63
N PHE A 197 -0.52 -7.83 29.42
CA PHE A 197 0.57 -7.16 28.70
C PHE A 197 0.98 -5.88 29.43
N ASP A 198 2.29 -5.63 29.50
CA ASP A 198 2.92 -4.53 30.22
C ASP A 198 3.55 -3.51 29.24
N GLN A 199 4.34 -3.99 28.29
CA GLN A 199 4.89 -3.19 27.19
C GLN A 199 4.92 -3.99 25.90
N PHE A 200 4.64 -3.35 24.77
CA PHE A 200 4.98 -3.88 23.45
C PHE A 200 6.36 -3.36 23.03
N ARG A 201 7.13 -4.16 22.29
CA ARG A 201 8.50 -3.81 21.85
C ARG A 201 8.69 -3.85 20.34
N ALA A 202 7.94 -4.71 19.64
CA ALA A 202 7.90 -4.77 18.19
C ALA A 202 6.63 -5.50 17.74
N ILE A 203 6.26 -5.30 16.47
CA ILE A 203 5.27 -6.08 15.72
C ILE A 203 5.83 -6.45 14.33
N SER A 204 5.36 -7.55 13.75
CA SER A 204 5.49 -7.87 12.32
C SER A 204 4.20 -8.54 11.82
N LEU A 205 3.99 -8.57 10.51
CA LEU A 205 2.77 -9.10 9.88
C LEU A 205 3.10 -9.87 8.60
N SER A 206 2.74 -11.15 8.55
CA SER A 206 2.91 -12.01 7.37
C SER A 206 1.82 -11.82 6.31
N ASP A 207 2.04 -12.34 5.10
CA ASP A 207 1.11 -12.24 3.97
C ASP A 207 -0.14 -13.12 4.12
N ASN A 208 -0.07 -14.17 4.95
CA ASN A 208 -1.24 -14.93 5.40
C ASN A 208 -1.92 -14.35 6.65
N GLY A 209 -1.63 -13.09 7.02
CA GLY A 209 -2.36 -12.32 8.02
C GLY A 209 -2.08 -12.70 9.47
N ARG A 210 -0.90 -13.24 9.78
CA ARG A 210 -0.47 -13.60 11.14
C ARG A 210 0.37 -12.46 11.71
N LEU A 211 -0.08 -11.86 12.81
CA LEU A 211 0.64 -10.81 13.52
C LEU A 211 1.58 -11.45 14.54
N ALA A 212 2.90 -11.31 14.35
CA ALA A 212 3.86 -11.59 15.42
C ALA A 212 4.06 -10.33 16.29
N LEU A 213 4.08 -10.51 17.62
CA LEU A 213 4.17 -9.42 18.61
C LEU A 213 5.16 -9.81 19.72
N ARG A 214 6.11 -8.93 20.05
CA ARG A 214 7.09 -9.12 21.14
C ARG A 214 6.85 -8.08 22.23
N GLY A 215 6.92 -8.49 23.50
CA GLY A 215 6.64 -7.60 24.63
C GLY A 215 6.97 -8.17 26.01
N SER A 216 6.63 -7.40 27.04
CA SER A 216 6.65 -7.82 28.44
C SER A 216 5.24 -8.06 29.00
N LEU A 217 5.16 -8.87 30.05
CA LEU A 217 3.98 -9.10 30.87
C LEU A 217 4.14 -8.45 32.25
N LYS A 218 3.01 -8.09 32.87
CA LYS A 218 3.00 -7.30 34.11
C LYS A 218 3.32 -8.15 35.33
N VAL A 219 4.52 -7.95 35.89
CA VAL A 219 5.00 -8.68 37.08
C VAL A 219 4.05 -8.48 38.27
N GLY A 220 3.66 -9.58 38.91
CA GLY A 220 2.69 -9.62 40.00
C GLY A 220 1.24 -9.88 39.58
N VAL A 221 0.92 -9.82 38.27
CA VAL A 221 -0.39 -10.16 37.70
C VAL A 221 -0.33 -11.56 37.08
N GLY A 222 -1.41 -12.35 37.16
CA GLY A 222 -1.50 -13.66 36.46
C GLY A 222 -0.44 -14.72 36.81
N GLY A 223 0.29 -14.58 37.92
CA GLY A 223 1.44 -15.43 38.23
C GLY A 223 2.74 -15.06 37.48
N VAL A 224 2.79 -13.89 36.85
CA VAL A 224 3.98 -13.36 36.18
C VAL A 224 5.00 -12.87 37.21
N THR A 225 6.25 -13.21 36.94
CA THR A 225 7.47 -12.93 37.73
C THR A 225 8.57 -12.41 36.79
N THR A 226 9.64 -11.84 37.32
CA THR A 226 10.79 -11.41 36.50
C THR A 226 11.52 -12.55 35.77
N ALA A 227 11.19 -13.81 36.04
CA ALA A 227 11.73 -14.98 35.35
C ALA A 227 10.85 -15.49 34.18
N ASN A 228 9.62 -14.98 34.03
CA ASN A 228 8.67 -15.46 33.02
C ASN A 228 7.81 -14.35 32.37
N ASN A 229 8.30 -13.11 32.40
CA ASN A 229 7.60 -11.91 31.94
C ASN A 229 8.00 -11.39 30.55
N GLN A 230 8.82 -12.10 29.77
CA GLN A 230 9.14 -11.70 28.39
C GLN A 230 8.59 -12.74 27.42
N GLY A 231 8.10 -12.31 26.26
CA GLY A 231 7.61 -13.25 25.25
C GLY A 231 7.43 -12.67 23.86
N ALA A 232 7.15 -13.60 22.95
CA ALA A 232 6.68 -13.39 21.60
C ALA A 232 5.41 -14.23 21.38
N TRP A 233 4.39 -13.62 20.79
CA TRP A 233 3.07 -14.19 20.55
C TRP A 233 2.70 -14.05 19.08
N GLU A 234 1.83 -14.93 18.62
CA GLU A 234 1.22 -14.87 17.30
C GLU A 234 -0.29 -14.70 17.46
N PHE A 235 -0.87 -13.73 16.74
CA PHE A 235 -2.31 -13.57 16.60
C PHE A 235 -2.70 -13.86 15.15
N ALA A 236 -3.64 -14.78 14.94
CA ALA A 236 -3.90 -15.34 13.61
C ALA A 236 -5.39 -15.70 13.39
N PRO A 237 -5.88 -15.70 12.13
CA PRO A 237 -7.26 -16.11 11.82
C PRO A 237 -7.64 -17.54 12.25
N GLY A 238 -6.65 -18.41 12.52
CA GLY A 238 -6.84 -19.76 13.04
C GLY A 238 -6.84 -19.88 14.58
N GLY A 239 -6.63 -18.78 15.31
CA GLY A 239 -6.46 -18.73 16.76
C GLY A 239 -5.05 -18.27 17.17
N ASP A 240 -4.96 -17.70 18.38
CA ASP A 240 -3.74 -17.07 18.90
C ASP A 240 -2.83 -18.06 19.63
N SER A 241 -1.51 -17.84 19.59
CA SER A 241 -0.52 -18.76 20.16
C SER A 241 0.70 -18.06 20.80
N VAL A 242 1.49 -18.83 21.56
CA VAL A 242 2.80 -18.41 22.06
C VAL A 242 3.87 -18.91 21.10
N LEU A 243 4.79 -18.05 20.69
CA LEU A 243 5.96 -18.42 19.89
C LEU A 243 7.16 -18.77 20.79
N ALA A 244 7.43 -17.92 21.79
CA ALA A 244 8.46 -18.13 22.80
C ALA A 244 8.16 -17.29 24.05
N ARG A 245 8.48 -17.76 25.25
CA ARG A 245 8.28 -17.02 26.50
C ARG A 245 9.30 -17.44 27.57
N THR A 246 9.80 -16.50 28.37
CA THR A 246 10.74 -16.84 29.44
C THR A 246 10.09 -17.74 30.50
N GLY A 247 10.89 -18.60 31.13
CA GLY A 247 10.44 -19.61 32.07
C GLY A 247 9.72 -20.82 31.47
N ASP A 248 9.31 -20.78 30.19
CA ASP A 248 8.84 -21.96 29.46
C ASP A 248 10.03 -22.78 28.91
N VAL A 249 9.76 -24.03 28.51
CA VAL A 249 10.76 -24.93 27.92
C VAL A 249 11.26 -24.35 26.59
N ALA A 250 12.55 -24.49 26.33
CA ALA A 250 13.15 -24.04 25.07
C ALA A 250 12.48 -24.73 23.84
N PRO A 251 12.30 -24.02 22.72
CA PRO A 251 11.94 -24.62 21.43
C PRO A 251 12.91 -25.75 21.03
N PRO A 252 12.54 -26.62 20.06
CA PRO A 252 13.00 -28.01 20.00
C PRO A 252 14.52 -28.26 19.92
N ASP A 253 14.86 -29.53 20.11
CA ASP A 253 16.22 -30.08 20.24
C ASP A 253 16.98 -29.71 21.54
N MET A 254 16.34 -28.97 22.44
CA MET A 254 16.84 -28.68 23.81
C MET A 254 15.88 -29.19 24.92
N PRO A 255 15.59 -30.50 25.00
CA PRO A 255 14.59 -31.05 25.92
C PRO A 255 14.93 -30.80 27.40
N GLY A 256 14.08 -30.00 28.06
CA GLY A 256 14.22 -29.66 29.48
C GLY A 256 15.10 -28.46 29.78
N ALA A 257 15.64 -27.78 28.76
CA ALA A 257 16.17 -26.42 28.94
C ALA A 257 15.00 -25.42 29.04
N MET A 258 15.24 -24.27 29.66
CA MET A 258 14.22 -23.23 29.88
C MET A 258 14.73 -21.89 29.37
N LEU A 259 13.84 -21.05 28.83
CA LEU A 259 14.19 -19.73 28.28
C LEU A 259 14.46 -18.70 29.41
N ASP A 260 15.63 -18.06 29.34
CA ASP A 260 16.09 -16.97 30.22
C ASP A 260 15.81 -15.59 29.59
N SER A 261 16.07 -15.44 28.29
CA SER A 261 15.65 -14.27 27.50
C SER A 261 15.00 -14.69 26.18
N VAL A 262 13.97 -13.93 25.79
CA VAL A 262 13.31 -14.05 24.48
C VAL A 262 13.77 -12.85 23.66
N ASP A 263 14.87 -13.04 22.94
CA ASP A 263 15.53 -12.02 22.11
C ASP A 263 15.23 -12.18 20.62
N VAL A 264 14.07 -12.78 20.33
CA VAL A 264 13.39 -12.77 19.04
C VAL A 264 13.49 -11.38 18.41
N ALA A 265 14.23 -11.28 17.31
CA ALA A 265 14.01 -10.24 16.34
C ALA A 265 12.70 -10.60 15.64
N LEU A 266 11.75 -9.66 15.48
CA LEU A 266 10.53 -9.93 14.70
C LEU A 266 10.83 -9.85 13.20
N LEU A 267 11.70 -10.75 12.78
CA LEU A 267 11.90 -11.16 11.42
C LEU A 267 10.87 -12.26 11.19
N GLN A 268 9.77 -11.93 10.52
CA GLN A 268 8.68 -12.83 10.21
C GLN A 268 8.54 -12.97 8.70
N SER A 269 8.78 -14.16 8.17
CA SER A 269 8.68 -14.45 6.74
C SER A 269 7.22 -14.32 6.24
N THR A 270 7.02 -14.28 4.93
CA THR A 270 5.68 -14.03 4.36
C THR A 270 4.66 -15.15 4.61
N SER A 271 5.08 -16.38 4.90
CA SER A 271 4.22 -17.47 5.42
C SER A 271 4.07 -17.50 6.95
N GLY A 272 4.86 -16.69 7.68
CA GLY A 272 4.74 -16.51 9.14
C GLY A 272 5.88 -17.09 9.99
N LEU A 273 6.96 -17.60 9.40
CA LEU A 273 8.10 -18.16 10.15
C LEU A 273 8.87 -17.06 10.87
N VAL A 274 9.24 -17.25 12.14
CA VAL A 274 9.93 -16.24 12.94
C VAL A 274 11.37 -16.67 13.27
N GLY A 275 12.35 -15.90 12.80
CA GLY A 275 13.77 -16.12 13.11
C GLY A 275 14.16 -15.53 14.46
N ALA A 276 14.75 -16.31 15.36
CA ALA A 276 14.92 -15.91 16.76
C ALA A 276 16.31 -16.24 17.34
N GLY A 277 16.94 -15.27 18.00
CA GLY A 277 18.00 -15.53 18.98
C GLY A 277 17.40 -15.58 20.40
N ASN A 278 17.73 -16.58 21.21
CA ASN A 278 17.21 -16.68 22.59
C ASN A 278 18.29 -17.19 23.56
N ARG A 279 18.18 -16.82 24.85
CA ARG A 279 19.03 -17.38 25.90
C ARG A 279 18.29 -18.43 26.71
N MET A 280 19.02 -19.46 27.12
CA MET A 280 18.56 -20.51 28.02
C MET A 280 19.14 -20.31 29.43
N LEU A 281 18.44 -20.80 30.45
CA LEU A 281 18.91 -20.77 31.83
C LEU A 281 20.13 -21.69 32.00
N SER A 282 21.29 -21.10 32.25
CA SER A 282 22.54 -21.85 32.45
C SER A 282 22.45 -22.79 33.66
N GLY A 283 22.88 -24.04 33.48
CA GLY A 283 22.72 -25.13 34.44
C GLY A 283 21.39 -25.89 34.33
N VAL A 284 20.45 -25.46 33.48
CA VAL A 284 19.15 -26.12 33.26
C VAL A 284 19.17 -26.86 31.90
N GLY A 285 18.70 -28.11 31.87
CA GLY A 285 18.48 -28.86 30.62
C GLY A 285 19.72 -29.09 29.74
N GLY A 286 20.93 -29.00 30.29
CA GLY A 286 22.18 -29.12 29.51
C GLY A 286 22.64 -27.84 28.81
N ALA A 287 22.06 -26.67 29.14
CA ALA A 287 22.66 -25.37 28.84
C ALA A 287 23.82 -25.06 29.83
N THR A 288 24.95 -24.55 29.33
CA THR A 288 26.09 -24.06 30.14
C THR A 288 26.34 -22.57 29.86
N GLY A 289 27.25 -21.92 30.59
CA GLY A 289 27.56 -20.50 30.38
C GLY A 289 28.21 -20.17 29.03
N ASP A 290 28.68 -21.19 28.31
CA ASP A 290 29.41 -21.17 27.05
C ASP A 290 28.64 -21.96 25.95
N SER A 291 27.34 -22.15 26.17
CA SER A 291 26.44 -22.86 25.25
C SER A 291 24.94 -22.58 25.52
N ASN A 292 24.59 -21.46 26.16
CA ASN A 292 23.18 -21.15 26.47
C ASN A 292 22.52 -20.22 25.45
N TYR A 293 23.25 -19.78 24.42
CA TYR A 293 22.69 -19.03 23.30
C TYR A 293 22.52 -19.89 22.03
N GLY A 294 21.55 -19.51 21.20
CA GLY A 294 21.26 -20.19 19.94
C GLY A 294 20.44 -19.35 18.97
N ALA A 295 20.39 -19.82 17.72
CA ALA A 295 19.56 -19.32 16.65
C ALA A 295 18.51 -20.38 16.29
N TRP A 296 17.23 -20.02 16.43
CA TRP A 296 16.07 -20.85 16.10
C TRP A 296 15.31 -20.28 14.91
N LEU A 297 14.60 -21.16 14.21
CA LEU A 297 13.48 -20.83 13.36
C LEU A 297 12.21 -21.31 14.04
N LEU A 298 11.20 -20.45 14.21
CA LEU A 298 9.95 -20.77 14.89
C LEU A 298 8.77 -20.76 13.91
N ASP A 299 7.96 -21.80 13.99
CA ASP A 299 6.69 -21.99 13.32
C ASP A 299 5.51 -21.51 14.20
N SER A 300 4.32 -21.39 13.61
CA SER A 300 3.07 -21.11 14.35
C SER A 300 2.87 -22.09 15.52
N GLY A 301 2.55 -21.56 16.70
CA GLY A 301 2.45 -22.36 17.93
C GLY A 301 3.76 -22.66 18.65
N GLY A 302 4.91 -22.12 18.21
CA GLY A 302 6.18 -22.24 18.92
C GLY A 302 6.93 -23.56 18.72
N SER A 303 6.46 -24.43 17.81
CA SER A 303 7.33 -25.45 17.21
C SER A 303 8.40 -24.79 16.33
N GLY A 304 9.37 -25.54 15.82
CA GLY A 304 10.46 -24.96 15.03
C GLY A 304 11.64 -25.89 14.83
N ALA A 305 12.82 -25.31 14.61
CA ALA A 305 14.12 -25.97 14.54
C ALA A 305 15.21 -25.14 15.23
N LEU A 306 16.18 -25.80 15.86
CA LEU A 306 17.42 -25.17 16.35
C LEU A 306 18.46 -25.19 15.22
N LEU A 307 18.72 -24.03 14.61
CA LEU A 307 19.61 -23.93 13.45
C LEU A 307 21.10 -23.92 13.85
N ALA A 308 21.43 -23.23 14.95
CA ALA A 308 22.77 -23.26 15.53
C ALA A 308 22.75 -22.96 17.03
N ARG A 309 23.70 -23.54 17.76
CA ARG A 309 23.91 -23.32 19.19
C ARG A 309 25.37 -22.97 19.48
N GLU A 310 25.57 -21.96 20.32
CA GLU A 310 26.85 -21.53 20.87
C GLU A 310 27.66 -22.71 21.42
N GLY A 311 28.97 -22.73 21.15
CA GLY A 311 29.92 -23.73 21.66
C GLY A 311 29.72 -25.18 21.19
N VAL A 312 28.60 -25.47 20.50
CA VAL A 312 28.08 -26.82 20.21
C VAL A 312 27.93 -27.09 18.70
N THR A 313 27.33 -26.16 17.95
CA THR A 313 27.19 -26.31 16.49
C THR A 313 28.47 -25.85 15.79
N PRO A 314 29.12 -26.69 14.96
CA PRO A 314 30.23 -26.25 14.12
C PRO A 314 29.77 -25.17 13.13
N PRO A 315 30.52 -24.07 12.94
CA PRO A 315 30.20 -23.08 11.92
C PRO A 315 30.38 -23.68 10.52
N PRO A 316 29.39 -23.54 9.61
CA PRO A 316 29.50 -24.10 8.26
C PRO A 316 30.76 -23.62 7.52
N GLU A 317 31.34 -24.55 6.75
CA GLU A 317 32.63 -24.40 6.04
C GLU A 317 33.86 -24.23 6.96
N LEU A 318 33.66 -24.22 8.28
CA LEU A 318 34.65 -23.91 9.32
C LEU A 318 34.54 -24.86 10.52
N GLU A 319 34.42 -26.17 10.26
CA GLU A 319 34.22 -27.28 11.23
C GLU A 319 35.22 -27.34 12.41
N TRP A 320 36.32 -26.59 12.33
CA TRP A 320 37.36 -26.46 13.35
C TRP A 320 37.09 -25.34 14.37
N ALA A 321 36.17 -24.42 14.07
CA ALA A 321 35.78 -23.30 14.93
C ALA A 321 34.50 -23.60 15.73
N LYS A 322 34.07 -22.64 16.53
CA LYS A 322 32.79 -22.68 17.27
C LYS A 322 32.14 -21.31 17.26
N PHE A 323 30.81 -21.26 17.21
CA PHE A 323 30.06 -20.03 17.44
C PHE A 323 30.13 -19.58 18.90
N ASP A 324 30.23 -18.27 19.09
CA ASP A 324 30.23 -17.55 20.38
C ASP A 324 28.92 -16.75 20.56
N SER A 325 28.49 -16.02 19.53
CA SER A 325 27.19 -15.33 19.53
C SER A 325 26.58 -15.22 18.14
N PHE A 326 25.29 -14.90 18.08
CA PHE A 326 24.52 -14.70 16.85
C PHE A 326 23.70 -13.41 16.94
N ALA A 327 23.47 -12.75 15.81
CA ALA A 327 22.33 -11.87 15.62
C ALA A 327 21.66 -12.22 14.28
N ALA A 328 20.36 -12.52 14.33
CA ALA A 328 19.58 -12.77 13.13
C ALA A 328 19.43 -11.48 12.32
N GLY A 329 19.93 -11.49 11.09
CA GLY A 329 19.79 -10.40 10.13
C GLY A 329 18.47 -10.49 9.39
N ALA A 330 18.15 -11.65 8.81
CA ALA A 330 16.96 -11.86 7.97
C ALA A 330 16.45 -13.32 8.01
N VAL A 331 15.18 -13.55 7.66
CA VAL A 331 14.57 -14.89 7.48
C VAL A 331 13.69 -14.94 6.23
N ASN A 332 13.61 -16.08 5.55
CA ASN A 332 12.75 -16.27 4.37
C ASN A 332 11.83 -17.50 4.49
N ASP A 333 10.87 -17.64 3.55
CA ASP A 333 9.95 -18.80 3.50
C ASP A 333 10.62 -20.12 3.07
N ALA A 334 11.89 -20.08 2.63
CA ALA A 334 12.70 -21.28 2.37
C ALA A 334 13.31 -21.89 3.65
N ARG A 335 12.88 -21.44 4.84
CA ARG A 335 13.40 -21.84 6.17
C ARG A 335 14.89 -21.53 6.37
N GLN A 336 15.36 -20.45 5.74
CA GLN A 336 16.74 -19.97 5.86
C GLN A 336 16.78 -18.71 6.74
N VAL A 337 17.77 -18.63 7.63
CA VAL A 337 18.07 -17.46 8.46
C VAL A 337 19.48 -16.96 8.14
N ALA A 338 19.59 -15.71 7.67
CA ALA A 338 20.88 -15.06 7.50
C ALA A 338 21.28 -14.41 8.82
N VAL A 339 22.47 -14.73 9.32
CA VAL A 339 23.00 -14.26 10.62
C VAL A 339 24.34 -13.55 10.44
N ILE A 340 24.61 -12.56 11.30
CA ILE A 340 25.97 -12.21 11.69
C ILE A 340 26.30 -12.96 12.99
N ALA A 341 27.52 -13.46 13.12
CA ALA A 341 27.94 -14.23 14.29
C ALA A 341 29.41 -13.99 14.64
N THR A 342 29.73 -14.16 15.93
CA THR A 342 31.11 -14.23 16.44
C THR A 342 31.53 -15.69 16.62
N LEU A 343 32.84 -15.92 16.54
CA LEU A 343 33.48 -17.20 16.80
C LEU A 343 34.26 -17.14 18.13
N GLN A 344 34.37 -18.27 18.81
CA GLN A 344 35.13 -18.36 20.07
C GLN A 344 36.64 -18.16 19.79
N ASP A 345 37.31 -17.37 20.64
CA ASP A 345 38.75 -17.06 20.58
C ASP A 345 39.61 -18.30 20.89
N ASP A 346 39.71 -19.23 19.92
CA ASP A 346 40.59 -20.41 19.94
C ASP A 346 41.30 -20.57 18.59
N PHE A 347 42.57 -20.99 18.60
CA PHE A 347 43.43 -20.92 17.42
C PHE A 347 42.95 -21.83 16.28
N PRO A 348 42.85 -21.36 15.01
CA PRO A 348 43.34 -20.09 14.47
C PRO A 348 42.29 -18.95 14.35
N VAL A 349 41.24 -18.93 15.17
CA VAL A 349 40.43 -17.72 15.38
C VAL A 349 41.28 -16.66 16.09
N THR A 350 41.08 -15.39 15.72
CA THR A 350 41.66 -14.20 16.35
C THR A 350 40.73 -13.01 16.18
N VAL A 351 40.90 -11.95 17.00
CA VAL A 351 40.21 -10.63 16.96
C VAL A 351 40.35 -9.78 15.68
N THR A 352 40.66 -10.41 14.54
CA THR A 352 40.66 -9.85 13.18
C THR A 352 40.12 -10.85 12.14
N ASN A 353 39.55 -11.96 12.60
CA ASN A 353 38.83 -12.96 11.81
C ASN A 353 37.69 -13.62 12.62
N ASP A 354 37.29 -13.05 13.76
CA ASP A 354 36.32 -13.68 14.69
C ASP A 354 34.87 -13.55 14.20
N THR A 355 34.60 -12.54 13.39
CA THR A 355 33.26 -12.18 12.95
C THR A 355 33.00 -12.67 11.52
N GLY A 356 31.79 -13.15 11.26
CA GLY A 356 31.37 -13.56 9.93
C GLY A 356 29.87 -13.45 9.69
N LEU A 357 29.50 -13.70 8.43
CA LEU A 357 28.13 -13.77 7.95
C LEU A 357 27.85 -15.21 7.48
N TRP A 358 26.74 -15.79 7.93
CA TRP A 358 26.29 -17.13 7.51
C TRP A 358 24.83 -17.11 7.08
N ARG A 359 24.45 -18.06 6.20
CA ARG A 359 23.06 -18.47 6.01
C ARG A 359 22.89 -19.84 6.64
N LEU A 360 22.06 -19.94 7.67
CA LEU A 360 21.71 -21.18 8.35
C LEU A 360 20.35 -21.67 7.82
N GLU A 361 20.14 -22.98 7.74
CA GLU A 361 19.00 -23.56 7.01
C GLU A 361 18.45 -24.78 7.75
N ASP A 362 17.12 -24.91 7.83
CA ASP A 362 16.48 -26.09 8.42
C ASP A 362 16.60 -27.30 7.46
N GLY A 363 17.14 -28.42 7.96
CA GLY A 363 17.31 -29.66 7.19
C GLY A 363 18.42 -29.66 6.13
N ALA A 364 19.23 -28.60 6.02
CA ALA A 364 20.33 -28.50 5.06
C ALA A 364 21.63 -28.02 5.72
N ALA A 365 22.77 -28.18 5.01
CA ALA A 365 24.02 -27.58 5.44
C ALA A 365 23.99 -26.07 5.19
N GLY A 366 24.28 -25.27 6.21
CA GLY A 366 24.42 -23.82 6.07
C GLY A 366 25.64 -23.41 5.24
N VAL A 367 25.78 -22.11 5.01
CA VAL A 367 26.78 -21.53 4.10
C VAL A 367 27.49 -20.34 4.77
N LEU A 368 28.82 -20.27 4.66
CA LEU A 368 29.61 -19.10 5.02
C LEU A 368 29.51 -18.07 3.89
N LEU A 369 28.91 -16.91 4.16
CA LEU A 369 28.68 -15.85 3.17
C LEU A 369 29.93 -14.98 2.98
N ALA A 370 30.53 -14.56 4.10
CA ALA A 370 31.77 -13.78 4.20
C ALA A 370 32.35 -13.89 5.62
N ARG A 371 33.67 -13.72 5.78
CA ARG A 371 34.35 -13.67 7.08
C ARG A 371 35.26 -12.45 7.17
N GLU A 372 35.45 -11.93 8.38
CA GLU A 372 36.47 -10.92 8.64
C GLU A 372 37.88 -11.49 8.35
N GLY A 373 38.80 -10.66 7.87
CA GLY A 373 40.14 -11.09 7.44
C GLY A 373 40.21 -11.63 6.00
N ASP A 374 39.10 -12.09 5.42
CA ASP A 374 39.05 -12.50 4.01
C ASP A 374 39.00 -11.28 3.06
N THR A 375 39.57 -11.43 1.85
CA THR A 375 39.55 -10.37 0.82
C THR A 375 38.30 -10.52 -0.07
N PRO A 376 37.46 -9.48 -0.21
CA PRO A 376 36.26 -9.52 -1.06
C PRO A 376 36.58 -9.65 -2.56
N PRO A 377 35.67 -10.25 -3.36
CA PRO A 377 35.64 -10.05 -4.80
C PRO A 377 35.63 -8.56 -5.16
N GLY A 378 36.44 -8.18 -6.15
CA GLY A 378 36.61 -6.78 -6.59
C GLY A 378 37.50 -5.91 -5.70
N ALA A 379 37.95 -6.38 -4.54
CA ALA A 379 38.78 -5.63 -3.60
C ALA A 379 40.21 -6.17 -3.48
N THR A 380 41.08 -5.39 -2.84
CA THR A 380 42.49 -5.73 -2.56
C THR A 380 42.84 -5.74 -1.07
N ALA A 381 41.87 -5.44 -0.20
CA ALA A 381 42.03 -5.36 1.25
C ALA A 381 40.90 -6.15 1.95
N ALA A 382 41.23 -6.78 3.08
CA ALA A 382 40.33 -7.63 3.83
C ALA A 382 39.10 -6.90 4.40
N TYR A 383 38.01 -7.64 4.60
CA TYR A 383 36.89 -7.24 5.45
C TYR A 383 37.34 -6.99 6.89
N ILE A 384 36.81 -5.95 7.53
CA ILE A 384 37.03 -5.60 8.96
C ILE A 384 35.74 -5.29 9.75
N ARG A 385 34.56 -5.31 9.09
CA ARG A 385 33.23 -5.11 9.69
C ARG A 385 32.13 -5.41 8.67
N PHE A 386 31.00 -5.96 9.13
CA PHE A 386 29.79 -6.17 8.34
C PHE A 386 28.55 -5.46 8.93
N SER A 387 27.60 -5.10 8.07
CA SER A 387 26.19 -4.91 8.44
C SER A 387 25.51 -6.26 8.67
N ALA A 388 24.32 -6.26 9.27
CA ALA A 388 23.44 -7.42 9.24
C ALA A 388 22.93 -7.68 7.80
N PRO A 389 22.97 -8.94 7.32
CA PRO A 389 22.71 -9.28 5.92
C PRO A 389 21.22 -9.25 5.58
N ARG A 390 20.92 -8.89 4.32
CA ARG A 390 19.61 -9.03 3.67
C ARG A 390 19.53 -10.40 2.99
N LEU A 391 18.32 -10.93 2.83
CA LEU A 391 18.02 -12.25 2.28
C LEU A 391 16.75 -12.14 1.41
N ASN A 392 16.69 -12.84 0.27
CA ASN A 392 15.46 -12.95 -0.53
C ASN A 392 14.93 -14.40 -0.59
N LEU A 393 13.78 -14.61 -1.24
CA LEU A 393 13.15 -15.94 -1.30
C LEU A 393 13.97 -16.99 -2.08
N ALA A 394 14.83 -16.56 -3.01
CA ALA A 394 15.77 -17.42 -3.71
C ALA A 394 17.02 -17.78 -2.89
N GLY A 395 17.11 -17.30 -1.64
CA GLY A 395 18.25 -17.49 -0.74
C GLY A 395 19.46 -16.61 -1.07
N GLU A 396 19.33 -15.70 -2.04
CA GLU A 396 20.38 -14.74 -2.36
C GLU A 396 20.53 -13.75 -1.20
N THR A 397 21.74 -13.28 -0.95
CA THR A 397 22.03 -12.39 0.18
C THR A 397 22.81 -11.16 -0.27
N ALA A 398 22.61 -10.05 0.43
CA ALA A 398 23.35 -8.81 0.20
C ALA A 398 23.75 -8.16 1.54
N TRP A 399 24.91 -7.52 1.57
CA TRP A 399 25.43 -6.88 2.77
C TRP A 399 26.38 -5.72 2.44
N GLU A 400 26.45 -4.76 3.35
CA GLU A 400 27.49 -3.75 3.40
C GLU A 400 28.66 -4.24 4.25
N ALA A 401 29.88 -3.89 3.85
CA ALA A 401 31.07 -4.16 4.65
C ALA A 401 32.11 -3.04 4.53
N LYS A 402 32.94 -2.92 5.57
CA LYS A 402 34.09 -2.03 5.61
C LYS A 402 35.38 -2.82 5.45
N LEU A 403 36.35 -2.24 4.74
CA LEU A 403 37.62 -2.86 4.41
C LEU A 403 38.81 -2.23 5.15
N ALA A 404 39.88 -3.01 5.31
CA ALA A 404 41.13 -2.57 5.95
C ALA A 404 41.82 -1.39 5.22
N SER A 405 41.50 -1.14 3.95
CA SER A 405 41.94 0.05 3.19
C SER A 405 41.24 1.35 3.60
N GLY A 406 40.20 1.27 4.44
CA GLY A 406 39.30 2.39 4.75
C GLY A 406 38.15 2.58 3.76
N GLN A 407 38.10 1.78 2.69
CA GLN A 407 36.97 1.71 1.77
C GLN A 407 35.77 0.99 2.40
N SER A 408 34.58 1.25 1.88
CA SER A 408 33.35 0.50 2.17
C SER A 408 32.70 0.06 0.85
N GLY A 409 31.89 -1.00 0.88
CA GLY A 409 31.23 -1.52 -0.31
C GLY A 409 29.95 -2.29 -0.01
N ILE A 410 29.23 -2.63 -1.08
CA ILE A 410 28.05 -3.49 -1.07
C ILE A 410 28.36 -4.73 -1.90
N TRP A 411 28.11 -5.91 -1.33
CA TRP A 411 28.27 -7.20 -2.02
C TRP A 411 26.96 -7.96 -2.06
N ARG A 412 26.80 -8.80 -3.08
CA ARG A 412 25.69 -9.73 -3.27
C ARG A 412 26.25 -11.14 -3.47
N ARG A 413 25.57 -12.17 -2.95
CA ARG A 413 25.85 -13.57 -3.25
C ARG A 413 24.65 -14.23 -3.92
N ARG A 414 24.90 -14.83 -5.08
CA ARG A 414 23.93 -15.58 -5.88
C ARG A 414 24.41 -17.03 -6.00
N GLY A 415 23.78 -17.94 -5.27
CA GLY A 415 24.26 -19.32 -5.13
C GLY A 415 25.69 -19.39 -4.57
N ALA A 416 26.62 -19.89 -5.39
CA ALA A 416 28.05 -20.02 -5.02
C ALA A 416 28.90 -18.78 -5.38
N ALA A 417 28.38 -17.82 -6.14
CA ALA A 417 29.13 -16.64 -6.59
C ALA A 417 28.83 -15.42 -5.71
N THR A 418 29.89 -14.80 -5.17
CA THR A 418 29.82 -13.46 -4.54
C THR A 418 30.38 -12.43 -5.50
N GLU A 419 29.68 -11.31 -5.64
CA GLU A 419 30.01 -10.19 -6.55
C GLU A 419 29.91 -8.84 -5.81
N ALA A 420 30.66 -7.84 -6.28
CA ALA A 420 30.60 -6.48 -5.74
C ALA A 420 29.60 -5.65 -6.53
N VAL A 421 28.61 -5.08 -5.84
CA VAL A 421 27.63 -4.13 -6.40
C VAL A 421 28.25 -2.74 -6.50
N MET A 422 28.95 -2.30 -5.44
CA MET A 422 29.76 -1.09 -5.47
C MET A 422 30.90 -1.13 -4.44
N ILE A 423 32.01 -0.45 -4.71
CA ILE A 423 33.12 -0.25 -3.77
C ILE A 423 33.53 1.23 -3.83
N SER A 424 33.69 1.89 -2.67
CA SER A 424 34.08 3.31 -2.61
C SER A 424 35.47 3.55 -3.18
N GLY A 425 35.65 4.59 -4.01
CA GLY A 425 36.92 4.90 -4.66
C GLY A 425 37.38 3.86 -5.69
N ALA A 426 36.47 3.05 -6.24
CA ALA A 426 36.77 2.03 -7.23
C ALA A 426 35.60 1.80 -8.20
N GLY A 427 35.91 1.30 -9.41
CA GLY A 427 34.92 1.07 -10.47
C GLY A 427 34.41 2.36 -11.11
N SER A 428 33.32 2.25 -11.87
CA SER A 428 32.66 3.36 -12.56
C SER A 428 31.27 3.60 -11.96
N VAL A 429 30.97 4.83 -11.53
CA VAL A 429 29.63 5.20 -11.03
C VAL A 429 28.61 5.17 -12.18
N PRO A 430 27.54 4.35 -12.10
CA PRO A 430 26.49 4.33 -13.12
C PRO A 430 25.79 5.68 -13.23
N GLY A 431 25.56 6.13 -14.47
CA GLY A 431 24.97 7.45 -14.76
C GLY A 431 25.88 8.66 -14.52
N VAL A 432 27.08 8.51 -13.95
CA VAL A 432 28.00 9.63 -13.68
C VAL A 432 29.45 9.30 -14.12
N PRO A 433 29.77 9.44 -15.42
CA PRO A 433 31.08 9.07 -15.96
C PRO A 433 32.25 9.77 -15.25
N GLY A 434 33.19 8.96 -14.74
CA GLY A 434 34.40 9.43 -14.06
C GLY A 434 34.22 9.90 -12.61
N ALA A 435 33.01 9.85 -12.04
CA ALA A 435 32.83 10.03 -10.61
C ALA A 435 33.16 8.75 -9.82
N GLU A 436 33.37 8.91 -8.52
CA GLU A 436 33.67 7.84 -7.56
C GLU A 436 32.66 7.88 -6.41
N PHE A 437 32.28 6.71 -5.88
CA PHE A 437 31.53 6.60 -4.62
C PHE A 437 32.45 6.93 -3.44
N ALA A 438 31.97 7.76 -2.51
CA ALA A 438 32.66 8.07 -1.27
C ALA A 438 32.53 6.91 -0.25
N PRO A 439 33.52 6.68 0.64
CA PRO A 439 33.38 5.73 1.74
C PRO A 439 32.25 6.13 2.69
N PHE A 440 31.52 5.14 3.18
CA PHE A 440 30.37 5.32 4.08
C PHE A 440 30.58 4.55 5.40
N ALA A 441 29.82 4.93 6.42
CA ALA A 441 29.82 4.21 7.70
C ALA A 441 29.13 2.85 7.52
N VAL A 442 29.72 1.81 8.10
CA VAL A 442 29.10 0.50 8.28
C VAL A 442 29.10 0.27 9.77
N ASP A 443 27.91 0.12 10.37
CA ASP A 443 27.78 -0.07 11.80
C ASP A 443 27.36 -1.50 12.13
N ALA A 444 28.04 -2.06 13.14
CA ALA A 444 28.16 -3.51 13.28
C ALA A 444 26.85 -4.13 13.78
N GLY A 445 26.27 -5.02 12.97
CA GLY A 445 24.98 -5.64 13.27
C GLY A 445 23.76 -4.75 13.01
N GLU A 446 23.93 -3.50 12.55
CA GLU A 446 22.80 -2.73 12.01
C GLU A 446 22.38 -3.27 10.64
N ARG A 447 21.10 -3.13 10.29
CA ARG A 447 20.55 -3.57 9.00
C ARG A 447 21.25 -2.83 7.86
N SER A 448 21.69 -3.56 6.83
CA SER A 448 22.14 -2.95 5.57
C SER A 448 21.12 -1.91 5.08
N GLY A 449 21.56 -0.68 4.82
CA GLY A 449 20.75 0.35 4.18
C GLY A 449 20.42 0.03 2.72
N ALA A 450 21.22 -0.82 2.08
CA ALA A 450 20.89 -1.49 0.83
C ALA A 450 19.67 -2.42 0.99
N VAL A 451 18.80 -2.43 -0.02
CA VAL A 451 17.60 -3.28 -0.08
C VAL A 451 17.77 -4.31 -1.18
N LEU A 452 17.59 -5.59 -0.83
CA LEU A 452 17.59 -6.71 -1.77
C LEU A 452 16.15 -7.00 -2.24
N GLY A 453 15.96 -7.13 -3.55
CA GLY A 453 14.70 -7.52 -4.19
C GLY A 453 14.62 -8.99 -4.56
N ALA A 454 13.42 -9.46 -4.91
CA ALA A 454 13.13 -10.86 -5.24
C ALA A 454 13.93 -11.39 -6.45
N ALA A 455 14.25 -10.53 -7.41
CA ALA A 455 15.05 -10.86 -8.59
C ALA A 455 16.58 -10.78 -8.37
N GLY A 456 17.02 -10.54 -7.14
CA GLY A 456 18.43 -10.28 -6.79
C GLY A 456 18.87 -8.83 -6.98
N GLN A 457 17.95 -7.94 -7.38
CA GLN A 457 18.15 -6.49 -7.49
C GLN A 457 18.64 -5.88 -6.16
N VAL A 458 19.57 -4.94 -6.21
CA VAL A 458 20.04 -4.20 -5.03
C VAL A 458 19.82 -2.71 -5.22
N LEU A 459 18.89 -2.15 -4.43
CA LEU A 459 18.58 -0.74 -4.35
C LEU A 459 19.40 -0.08 -3.23
N PHE A 460 20.10 1.02 -3.52
CA PHE A 460 20.90 1.73 -2.52
C PHE A 460 21.03 3.24 -2.80
N SER A 461 21.17 4.03 -1.74
CA SER A 461 21.55 5.44 -1.81
C SER A 461 23.00 5.64 -1.40
N ALA A 462 23.76 6.45 -2.13
CA ALA A 462 25.18 6.68 -1.84
C ALA A 462 25.60 8.15 -2.03
N THR A 463 26.77 8.48 -1.48
CA THR A 463 27.48 9.75 -1.69
C THR A 463 28.57 9.58 -2.73
N LEU A 464 28.77 10.58 -3.58
CA LEU A 464 29.88 10.70 -4.53
C LEU A 464 30.96 11.63 -3.99
N VAL A 465 32.22 11.46 -4.42
CA VAL A 465 33.33 12.28 -3.94
C VAL A 465 33.27 13.70 -4.51
N ASP A 466 33.10 14.70 -3.64
CA ASP A 466 33.10 16.13 -4.01
C ASP A 466 34.37 16.54 -4.77
N GLY A 467 34.20 17.30 -5.85
CA GLY A 467 35.29 17.77 -6.72
C GLY A 467 35.72 16.78 -7.81
N VAL A 468 35.39 15.49 -7.70
CA VAL A 468 35.68 14.48 -8.73
C VAL A 468 34.63 14.59 -9.84
N ALA A 469 35.06 14.61 -11.11
CA ALA A 469 34.18 14.67 -12.30
C ALA A 469 33.05 15.73 -12.27
N GLY A 470 33.27 16.87 -11.59
CA GLY A 470 32.26 17.93 -11.46
C GLY A 470 31.14 17.65 -10.44
N VAL A 471 31.29 16.63 -9.60
CA VAL A 471 30.48 16.43 -8.38
C VAL A 471 30.70 17.61 -7.43
N THR A 472 29.62 18.05 -6.79
CA THR A 472 29.60 19.13 -5.79
C THR A 472 28.74 18.72 -4.60
N ALA A 473 28.83 19.42 -3.47
CA ALA A 473 27.98 19.22 -2.30
C ALA A 473 26.46 19.24 -2.58
N ASN A 474 26.03 19.86 -3.70
CA ASN A 474 24.62 19.86 -4.12
C ASN A 474 24.28 18.70 -5.08
N THR A 475 25.27 18.05 -5.69
CA THR A 475 25.13 17.02 -6.74
C THR A 475 25.80 15.69 -6.39
N ASN A 476 26.07 15.45 -5.10
CA ASN A 476 26.81 14.28 -4.62
C ASN A 476 25.95 13.15 -4.05
N ARG A 477 24.64 13.33 -3.81
CA ARG A 477 23.76 12.22 -3.40
C ARG A 477 23.09 11.59 -4.62
N GLY A 478 22.87 10.28 -4.57
CA GLY A 478 22.09 9.58 -5.59
C GLY A 478 21.41 8.32 -5.06
N LEU A 479 20.47 7.82 -5.87
CA LEU A 479 19.72 6.59 -5.67
C LEU A 479 19.97 5.68 -6.88
N TRP A 480 20.48 4.47 -6.64
CA TRP A 480 20.85 3.50 -7.67
C TRP A 480 20.13 2.18 -7.49
N LEU A 481 19.85 1.52 -8.62
CA LEU A 481 19.39 0.14 -8.69
C LEU A 481 20.39 -0.69 -9.48
N ASP A 482 21.04 -1.64 -8.83
CA ASP A 482 21.81 -2.69 -9.48
C ASP A 482 20.88 -3.88 -9.77
N ASP A 483 20.51 -4.07 -11.03
CA ASP A 483 19.70 -5.20 -11.48
C ASP A 483 20.59 -6.21 -12.24
N PRO A 484 20.75 -7.45 -11.75
CA PRO A 484 21.62 -8.43 -12.36
C PRO A 484 21.08 -9.03 -13.67
N ALA A 485 19.85 -8.69 -14.07
CA ALA A 485 19.29 -9.01 -15.39
C ALA A 485 19.41 -7.84 -16.39
N ALA A 486 19.85 -6.66 -15.95
CA ALA A 486 19.94 -5.46 -16.79
C ALA A 486 21.34 -4.80 -16.71
N GLN A 487 21.39 -3.46 -16.72
CA GLN A 487 22.58 -2.68 -16.39
C GLN A 487 22.28 -1.79 -15.18
N PRO A 488 23.24 -1.54 -14.28
CA PRO A 488 23.00 -0.71 -13.10
C PRO A 488 22.55 0.70 -13.47
N GLN A 489 21.51 1.20 -12.81
CA GLN A 489 20.85 2.46 -13.15
C GLN A 489 21.00 3.51 -12.04
N LEU A 490 21.13 4.77 -12.45
CA LEU A 490 20.95 5.94 -11.59
C LEU A 490 19.50 6.39 -11.74
N LEU A 491 18.69 6.23 -10.69
CA LEU A 491 17.26 6.54 -10.69
C LEU A 491 16.97 8.01 -10.36
N ALA A 492 17.69 8.54 -9.36
CA ALA A 492 17.56 9.93 -8.92
C ALA A 492 18.90 10.46 -8.39
N ARG A 493 19.12 11.77 -8.49
CA ARG A 493 20.35 12.44 -8.04
C ARG A 493 20.04 13.80 -7.43
N SER A 494 20.80 14.21 -6.41
CA SER A 494 20.69 15.57 -5.87
C SER A 494 21.12 16.61 -6.91
N GLY A 495 20.51 17.80 -6.86
CA GLY A 495 20.80 18.89 -7.81
C GLY A 495 20.41 18.60 -9.27
N ALA A 496 19.83 17.43 -9.54
CA ALA A 496 19.07 17.18 -10.76
C ALA A 496 17.61 17.61 -10.53
N GLY A 497 17.07 18.35 -11.49
CA GLY A 497 15.65 18.70 -11.52
C GLY A 497 14.80 17.56 -12.06
N GLY A 498 13.51 17.82 -12.24
CA GLY A 498 12.54 16.81 -12.69
C GLY A 498 11.87 16.04 -11.54
N VAL A 499 11.92 16.57 -10.31
CA VAL A 499 11.19 16.02 -9.16
C VAL A 499 9.70 15.93 -9.48
N ALA A 500 9.17 14.71 -9.54
CA ALA A 500 7.75 14.46 -9.80
C ALA A 500 6.87 15.19 -8.78
N GLY A 501 5.81 15.85 -9.26
CA GLY A 501 4.92 16.67 -8.44
C GLY A 501 5.46 18.03 -7.97
N LEU A 502 6.75 18.34 -8.20
CA LEU A 502 7.38 19.62 -7.81
C LEU A 502 8.21 20.21 -8.97
N PRO A 503 7.56 20.80 -10.00
CA PRO A 503 8.23 21.23 -11.23
C PRO A 503 9.27 22.33 -10.98
N GLY A 504 10.56 22.01 -11.12
CA GLY A 504 11.65 22.95 -10.87
C GLY A 504 12.10 23.02 -9.41
N ALA A 505 11.74 22.04 -8.58
CA ALA A 505 12.55 21.67 -7.42
C ALA A 505 13.66 20.68 -7.83
N ASN A 506 14.68 20.55 -6.99
CA ASN A 506 15.71 19.51 -7.10
C ASN A 506 15.69 18.63 -5.85
N PHE A 507 16.07 17.35 -5.99
CA PHE A 507 16.41 16.53 -4.82
C PHE A 507 17.69 17.05 -4.16
N THR A 508 17.86 16.77 -2.87
CA THR A 508 19.04 17.15 -2.07
C THR A 508 19.63 15.98 -1.31
N ASP A 509 18.79 15.06 -0.83
CA ASP A 509 19.22 13.84 -0.14
C ASP A 509 18.12 12.76 -0.19
N PHE A 510 18.47 11.49 0.04
CA PHE A 510 17.58 10.33 -0.06
C PHE A 510 17.56 9.53 1.25
N TYR A 511 16.38 9.03 1.63
CA TYR A 511 16.13 8.29 2.88
C TYR A 511 15.08 7.19 2.64
N GLU A 512 14.91 6.28 3.63
CA GLU A 512 13.80 5.31 3.70
C GLU A 512 13.53 4.60 2.36
N LEU A 513 14.39 3.64 2.01
CA LEU A 513 14.28 2.93 0.72
C LEU A 513 13.42 1.66 0.87
N ALA A 514 12.52 1.41 -0.08
CA ALA A 514 11.85 0.12 -0.22
C ALA A 514 11.75 -0.34 -1.67
N LEU A 515 11.78 -1.66 -1.87
CA LEU A 515 11.70 -2.34 -3.16
C LEU A 515 10.72 -3.51 -3.04
N ASN A 516 9.63 -3.52 -3.82
CA ASN A 516 8.65 -4.61 -3.79
C ASN A 516 9.01 -5.75 -4.76
N ARG A 517 8.25 -6.86 -4.67
CA ARG A 517 8.40 -8.03 -5.56
C ARG A 517 8.19 -7.71 -7.04
N SER A 518 7.45 -6.64 -7.35
CA SER A 518 7.13 -6.16 -8.69
C SER A 518 8.24 -5.26 -9.30
N GLY A 519 9.35 -5.04 -8.60
CA GLY A 519 10.45 -4.18 -9.06
C GLY A 519 10.18 -2.68 -8.94
N GLN A 520 9.10 -2.27 -8.26
CA GLN A 520 8.83 -0.87 -7.96
C GLN A 520 9.58 -0.42 -6.71
N ILE A 521 9.83 0.88 -6.63
CA ILE A 521 10.62 1.48 -5.56
C ILE A 521 9.81 2.59 -4.88
N ALA A 522 9.78 2.57 -3.55
CA ALA A 522 9.36 3.70 -2.73
C ALA A 522 10.60 4.33 -2.07
N PHE A 523 10.66 5.66 -2.03
CA PHE A 523 11.74 6.37 -1.35
C PHE A 523 11.26 7.69 -0.72
N ALA A 524 11.85 8.06 0.41
CA ALA A 524 11.75 9.42 0.93
C ALA A 524 12.93 10.27 0.42
N ALA A 525 12.72 11.57 0.21
CA ALA A 525 13.80 12.46 -0.20
C ALA A 525 13.59 13.90 0.29
N ALA A 526 14.67 14.56 0.66
CA ALA A 526 14.67 16.00 0.91
C ALA A 526 14.78 16.76 -0.41
N VAL A 527 13.96 17.80 -0.60
CA VAL A 527 13.99 18.68 -1.78
C VAL A 527 14.46 20.10 -1.42
N ASP A 528 14.90 20.86 -2.42
CA ASP A 528 15.22 22.28 -2.24
C ASP A 528 13.95 23.16 -2.10
N ASN A 529 14.15 24.42 -1.72
CA ASN A 529 13.08 25.27 -1.16
C ASN A 529 12.05 25.79 -2.19
N HIS A 530 12.23 25.50 -3.49
CA HIS A 530 11.34 25.91 -4.60
C HIS A 530 10.80 27.38 -4.53
N GLY A 531 11.61 28.31 -4.05
CA GLY A 531 11.23 29.73 -3.88
C GLY A 531 10.20 30.04 -2.78
N ALA A 532 9.77 29.06 -1.98
CA ALA A 532 8.73 29.19 -0.96
C ALA A 532 9.26 29.00 0.47
N ALA A 533 8.51 29.50 1.46
CA ALA A 533 8.83 29.36 2.88
C ALA A 533 8.29 28.03 3.44
N LEU A 534 8.96 26.92 3.12
CA LEU A 534 8.63 25.59 3.64
C LEU A 534 9.31 25.30 5.01
N PRO A 535 8.79 24.34 5.80
CA PRO A 535 9.43 23.87 7.03
C PRO A 535 10.86 23.35 6.84
N ALA A 536 11.58 23.18 7.96
CA ALA A 536 13.00 22.82 7.93
C ALA A 536 13.28 21.38 7.44
N ASP A 537 12.39 20.43 7.73
CA ASP A 537 12.52 19.04 7.29
C ASP A 537 11.70 18.79 6.02
N ARG A 538 12.38 18.80 4.86
CA ARG A 538 11.75 18.91 3.53
C ARG A 538 11.46 17.55 2.88
N LYS A 539 11.17 16.53 3.68
CA LYS A 539 11.04 15.14 3.22
C LYS A 539 9.66 14.87 2.61
N GLY A 540 9.63 14.65 1.30
CA GLY A 540 8.51 14.01 0.62
C GLY A 540 8.69 12.51 0.52
N ILE A 541 7.66 11.81 0.02
CA ILE A 541 7.67 10.39 -0.33
C ILE A 541 7.25 10.24 -1.78
N TRP A 542 8.00 9.45 -2.55
CA TRP A 542 7.73 9.13 -3.96
C TRP A 542 7.68 7.62 -4.20
N LEU A 543 6.90 7.22 -5.21
CA LEU A 543 7.13 5.98 -5.94
C LEU A 543 7.92 6.27 -7.23
N ILE A 544 8.71 5.30 -7.68
CA ILE A 544 9.31 5.24 -9.02
C ILE A 544 9.33 3.79 -9.52
N ASP A 545 9.08 3.56 -10.80
CA ASP A 545 9.27 2.26 -11.44
C ASP A 545 10.65 2.14 -12.12
N ALA A 546 11.03 0.94 -12.55
CA ALA A 546 12.31 0.68 -13.23
C ALA A 546 12.43 1.33 -14.63
N THR A 547 11.43 2.10 -15.09
CA THR A 547 11.46 2.92 -16.32
C THR A 547 11.62 4.40 -16.03
N GLY A 548 11.49 4.83 -14.75
CA GLY A 548 11.57 6.22 -14.31
C GLY A 548 10.22 6.92 -14.15
N ASP A 549 9.09 6.24 -14.38
CA ASP A 549 7.77 6.79 -14.12
C ASP A 549 7.59 6.97 -12.60
N SER A 550 7.29 8.18 -12.16
CA SER A 550 7.43 8.59 -10.75
C SER A 550 6.28 9.44 -10.25
N LEU A 551 5.84 9.16 -9.03
CA LEU A 551 4.63 9.73 -8.42
C LEU A 551 4.91 10.25 -7.01
N LEU A 552 4.57 11.51 -6.76
CA LEU A 552 4.63 12.12 -5.43
C LEU A 552 3.44 11.65 -4.57
N ILE A 553 3.71 10.77 -3.60
CA ILE A 553 2.69 10.29 -2.65
C ILE A 553 2.35 11.39 -1.66
N ALA A 554 3.35 11.93 -0.96
CA ALA A 554 3.16 12.88 0.14
C ALA A 554 4.30 13.91 0.22
N LYS A 555 4.00 15.12 0.70
CA LYS A 555 5.00 16.16 1.03
C LYS A 555 4.52 17.09 2.14
N PRO A 556 5.43 17.78 2.87
CA PRO A 556 5.07 18.77 3.87
C PRO A 556 4.10 19.83 3.33
N GLY A 557 3.15 20.25 4.16
CA GLY A 557 2.08 21.18 3.80
C GLY A 557 0.88 20.54 3.08
N ASP A 558 0.88 19.23 2.83
CA ASP A 558 -0.32 18.50 2.39
C ASP A 558 -1.34 18.37 3.54
N VAL A 559 -2.62 18.28 3.20
CA VAL A 559 -3.72 18.20 4.19
C VAL A 559 -4.26 16.78 4.28
N VAL A 560 -4.23 16.24 5.50
CA VAL A 560 -4.73 14.91 5.87
C VAL A 560 -5.80 15.08 6.93
N ALA A 561 -7.02 14.59 6.68
CA ALA A 561 -8.17 14.71 7.59
C ALA A 561 -8.42 16.14 8.11
N GLY A 562 -8.19 17.17 7.28
CA GLY A 562 -8.34 18.58 7.63
C GLY A 562 -7.19 19.21 8.44
N ARG A 563 -6.09 18.48 8.66
CA ARG A 563 -4.88 18.94 9.36
C ARG A 563 -3.72 19.05 8.40
N VAL A 564 -2.87 20.08 8.55
CA VAL A 564 -1.66 20.27 7.73
C VAL A 564 -0.55 19.39 8.29
N ALA A 565 -0.04 18.45 7.50
CA ALA A 565 1.06 17.57 7.87
C ALA A 565 2.41 18.27 7.69
N GLU A 566 3.29 18.11 8.67
CA GLU A 566 4.59 18.78 8.76
C GLU A 566 5.75 17.85 8.38
N GLN A 567 5.65 16.57 8.72
CA GLN A 567 6.63 15.51 8.38
C GLN A 567 5.92 14.22 7.97
N PHE A 568 6.63 13.37 7.23
CA PHE A 568 6.20 12.04 6.81
C PHE A 568 7.36 11.05 6.94
N SER A 569 7.04 9.79 7.21
CA SER A 569 8.00 8.69 7.32
C SER A 569 7.35 7.33 7.04
N PHE A 570 8.10 6.36 6.56
CA PHE A 570 7.64 4.98 6.36
C PHE A 570 8.73 3.94 6.69
N VAL A 571 8.32 2.66 6.80
CA VAL A 571 9.25 1.56 7.09
C VAL A 571 9.83 1.04 5.78
N GLY A 572 11.03 1.52 5.44
CA GLY A 572 11.85 1.01 4.35
C GLY A 572 12.27 -0.46 4.57
N GLY A 573 12.43 -1.22 3.49
CA GLY A 573 12.68 -2.66 3.54
C GLY A 573 12.51 -3.36 2.19
N SER A 574 12.71 -4.68 2.15
CA SER A 574 12.37 -5.49 0.98
C SER A 574 10.84 -5.67 0.84
N GLY A 575 10.42 -6.45 -0.15
CA GLY A 575 9.06 -6.99 -0.26
C GLY A 575 8.67 -8.02 0.82
N GLY A 576 9.36 -8.06 1.97
CA GLY A 576 9.07 -8.94 3.12
C GLY A 576 9.83 -10.26 3.10
N GLU A 577 10.74 -10.45 2.14
CA GLU A 577 11.44 -11.72 1.90
C GLU A 577 12.66 -11.93 2.81
N ASP A 578 13.13 -10.84 3.42
CA ASP A 578 14.09 -10.81 4.53
C ASP A 578 13.38 -10.92 5.90
N GLY A 579 12.06 -11.10 5.90
CA GLY A 579 11.18 -11.14 7.06
C GLY A 579 11.07 -9.81 7.83
N HIS A 580 11.69 -8.73 7.36
CA HIS A 580 11.58 -7.44 8.03
C HIS A 580 10.14 -6.92 7.91
N ALA A 581 9.65 -6.25 8.96
CA ALA A 581 8.49 -5.39 8.86
C ALA A 581 8.66 -4.44 7.66
N ARG A 582 7.75 -4.55 6.68
CA ARG A 582 7.71 -3.77 5.43
C ARG A 582 6.52 -2.83 5.48
N SER A 583 6.59 -1.69 4.80
CA SER A 583 5.41 -0.83 4.63
C SER A 583 4.95 -0.68 3.18
N PHE A 584 5.60 -1.38 2.23
CA PHE A 584 5.33 -1.33 0.80
C PHE A 584 5.02 -2.73 0.25
N ASN A 585 3.96 -2.86 -0.57
CA ASN A 585 3.57 -4.13 -1.18
C ASN A 585 3.61 -4.14 -2.71
N GLU A 586 3.48 -5.34 -3.28
CA GLU A 586 3.53 -5.65 -4.71
C GLU A 586 2.45 -4.97 -5.57
N PHE A 587 1.39 -4.44 -4.95
CA PHE A 587 0.36 -3.61 -5.57
C PHE A 587 0.67 -2.11 -5.47
N GLY A 588 1.92 -1.75 -5.18
CA GLY A 588 2.34 -0.36 -5.01
C GLY A 588 1.67 0.39 -3.85
N GLN A 589 0.96 -0.32 -2.96
CA GLN A 589 0.37 0.30 -1.77
C GLN A 589 1.47 0.61 -0.76
N LEU A 590 1.38 1.78 -0.13
CA LEU A 590 2.32 2.22 0.89
C LEU A 590 1.59 2.58 2.18
N ALA A 591 1.89 1.87 3.27
CA ALA A 591 1.56 2.31 4.61
C ALA A 591 2.60 3.33 5.09
N TYR A 592 2.18 4.46 5.64
CA TYR A 592 3.10 5.50 6.09
C TYR A 592 2.53 6.33 7.24
N GLN A 593 3.40 7.08 7.91
CA GLN A 593 3.03 8.01 8.97
C GLN A 593 3.01 9.45 8.44
N ALA A 594 2.10 10.25 8.99
CA ALA A 594 2.12 11.70 8.90
C ALA A 594 2.16 12.30 10.31
N GLN A 595 2.98 13.33 10.51
CA GLN A 595 3.03 14.08 11.78
C GLN A 595 2.44 15.47 11.60
N PHE A 596 1.77 15.94 12.64
CA PHE A 596 1.14 17.26 12.76
C PHE A 596 1.65 17.94 14.04
N ALA A 597 1.54 19.26 14.15
CA ALA A 597 1.82 20.02 15.38
C ALA A 597 1.01 19.59 16.63
N SER A 598 0.03 18.67 16.48
CA SER A 598 -0.78 18.12 17.56
C SER A 598 -0.79 16.60 17.67
N GLY A 599 0.05 15.85 16.96
CA GLY A 599 0.12 14.38 17.03
C GLY A 599 0.36 13.71 15.68
N GLY A 600 0.08 12.41 15.55
CA GLY A 600 0.33 11.63 14.32
C GLY A 600 -0.91 11.01 13.66
N ALA A 601 -0.71 10.47 12.46
CA ALA A 601 -1.63 9.54 11.77
C ALA A 601 -0.88 8.38 11.12
N THR A 602 -1.53 7.22 11.02
CA THR A 602 -1.14 6.13 10.12
C THR A 602 -2.10 6.09 8.93
N LEU A 603 -1.52 5.97 7.76
CA LEU A 603 -2.17 6.13 6.46
C LEU A 603 -1.84 4.94 5.56
N LEU A 604 -2.74 4.62 4.64
CA LEU A 604 -2.50 3.69 3.54
C LEU A 604 -2.78 4.42 2.22
N PHE A 605 -1.73 4.59 1.41
CA PHE A 605 -1.86 5.02 0.02
C PHE A 605 -2.05 3.80 -0.89
N THR A 606 -2.92 3.92 -1.89
CA THR A 606 -3.06 2.97 -3.00
C THR A 606 -2.99 3.75 -4.31
N PRO A 607 -2.22 3.33 -5.33
CA PRO A 607 -2.19 4.06 -6.59
C PRO A 607 -3.48 3.87 -7.39
N ASP A 608 -4.07 4.97 -7.87
CA ASP A 608 -5.01 4.92 -9.00
C ASP A 608 -4.19 4.69 -10.27
N LEU A 609 -4.56 3.71 -11.10
CA LEU A 609 -3.82 3.33 -12.30
C LEU A 609 -4.44 3.90 -13.57
N ALA A 610 -3.62 4.45 -14.46
CA ALA A 610 -4.04 4.92 -15.78
C ALA A 610 -3.31 4.18 -16.91
N TRP A 611 -3.98 4.00 -18.04
CA TRP A 611 -3.35 3.46 -19.25
C TRP A 611 -2.30 4.43 -19.80
N ARG A 612 -1.02 4.06 -19.73
CA ARG A 612 0.12 4.75 -20.37
C ARG A 612 0.62 4.05 -21.64
N GLY A 613 0.08 2.87 -21.94
CA GLY A 613 0.52 2.00 -23.02
C GLY A 613 0.25 2.56 -24.43
N PRO A 614 0.60 1.78 -25.48
CA PRO A 614 0.36 2.15 -26.86
C PRO A 614 -1.14 2.29 -27.17
N ALA A 615 -1.45 2.82 -28.36
CA ALA A 615 -2.82 2.97 -28.85
C ALA A 615 -3.57 1.62 -29.00
N THR A 616 -2.86 0.49 -29.02
CA THR A 616 -3.44 -0.85 -28.91
C THR A 616 -2.48 -1.76 -28.14
N GLY A 617 -2.96 -2.40 -27.08
CA GLY A 617 -2.17 -3.26 -26.21
C GLY A 617 -3.03 -4.08 -25.25
N ASP A 618 -2.39 -4.94 -24.46
CA ASP A 618 -3.06 -5.93 -23.62
C ASP A 618 -3.17 -5.47 -22.15
N TRP A 619 -4.33 -5.71 -21.52
CA TRP A 619 -4.61 -5.38 -20.12
C TRP A 619 -3.62 -6.02 -19.14
N GLY A 620 -3.21 -7.27 -19.39
CA GLY A 620 -2.33 -8.04 -18.52
C GLY A 620 -0.84 -7.65 -18.59
N ASP A 621 -0.46 -6.77 -19.51
CA ASP A 621 0.91 -6.25 -19.57
C ASP A 621 1.04 -5.01 -18.67
N ALA A 622 1.70 -5.22 -17.53
CA ALA A 622 1.94 -4.21 -16.50
C ALA A 622 2.67 -2.95 -17.03
N ALA A 623 3.47 -3.05 -18.10
CA ALA A 623 4.16 -1.89 -18.67
C ALA A 623 3.21 -0.86 -19.28
N ASN A 624 1.99 -1.28 -19.67
CA ASN A 624 0.96 -0.41 -20.25
C ASN A 624 0.21 0.44 -19.23
N TRP A 625 0.49 0.26 -17.93
CA TRP A 625 -0.13 1.00 -16.84
C TRP A 625 0.91 1.87 -16.10
N THR A 626 0.46 3.02 -15.58
CA THR A 626 1.28 3.90 -14.73
C THR A 626 1.97 3.13 -13.60
N LEU A 627 3.22 3.50 -13.31
CA LEU A 627 4.10 2.83 -12.33
C LEU A 627 4.43 1.35 -12.64
N GLY A 628 4.11 0.84 -13.83
CA GLY A 628 4.44 -0.53 -14.22
C GLY A 628 3.66 -1.62 -13.47
N LEU A 629 2.40 -1.35 -13.10
CA LEU A 629 1.56 -2.25 -12.29
C LEU A 629 0.47 -2.95 -13.12
N GLN A 630 0.32 -4.26 -12.93
CA GLN A 630 -0.91 -4.95 -13.34
C GLN A 630 -2.09 -4.48 -12.45
N PRO A 631 -3.26 -4.15 -13.02
CA PRO A 631 -4.47 -3.88 -12.26
C PRO A 631 -4.85 -5.03 -11.33
N ALA A 632 -5.42 -4.70 -10.17
CA ALA A 632 -5.74 -5.64 -9.10
C ALA A 632 -6.88 -5.09 -8.23
N ALA A 633 -7.42 -5.90 -7.32
CA ALA A 633 -8.65 -5.61 -6.58
C ALA A 633 -8.62 -4.32 -5.74
N VAL A 634 -7.43 -3.81 -5.39
CA VAL A 634 -7.23 -2.54 -4.67
C VAL A 634 -7.25 -1.30 -5.58
N HIS A 635 -6.91 -1.46 -6.86
CA HIS A 635 -6.72 -0.37 -7.82
C HIS A 635 -8.04 0.15 -8.38
N ALA A 636 -8.24 1.47 -8.37
CA ALA A 636 -9.15 2.09 -9.33
C ALA A 636 -8.39 2.35 -10.64
N VAL A 637 -9.05 2.12 -11.77
CA VAL A 637 -8.41 2.05 -13.09
C VAL A 637 -9.08 3.02 -14.06
N THR A 638 -8.27 3.69 -14.88
CA THR A 638 -8.75 4.58 -15.95
C THR A 638 -8.12 4.24 -17.29
N ILE A 639 -8.95 3.95 -18.30
CA ILE A 639 -8.54 3.91 -19.70
C ILE A 639 -9.07 5.19 -20.36
N GLY A 640 -8.17 6.14 -20.60
CA GLY A 640 -8.48 7.47 -21.15
C GLY A 640 -7.24 8.36 -21.11
N GLY A 641 -7.16 9.37 -21.99
CA GLY A 641 -5.98 10.23 -22.07
C GLY A 641 -6.03 11.26 -23.20
N ALA A 642 -4.86 11.77 -23.57
CA ALA A 642 -4.68 12.69 -24.71
C ALA A 642 -4.58 11.94 -26.05
N SER A 643 -3.98 10.75 -26.05
CA SER A 643 -4.00 9.78 -27.14
C SER A 643 -5.17 8.82 -26.99
N GLY A 644 -5.72 8.35 -28.11
CA GLY A 644 -6.73 7.30 -28.10
C GLY A 644 -6.12 5.92 -27.81
N ALA A 645 -6.90 5.04 -27.19
CA ALA A 645 -6.48 3.69 -26.81
C ALA A 645 -7.57 2.65 -27.09
N SER A 646 -7.16 1.46 -27.51
CA SER A 646 -7.99 0.26 -27.61
C SER A 646 -7.30 -0.86 -26.84
N VAL A 647 -7.83 -1.18 -25.67
CA VAL A 647 -7.23 -2.15 -24.74
C VAL A 647 -7.90 -3.49 -24.93
N ASN A 648 -7.11 -4.53 -25.23
CA ASN A 648 -7.58 -5.91 -25.14
C ASN A 648 -7.78 -6.23 -23.66
N GLY A 649 -9.03 -6.50 -23.27
CA GLY A 649 -9.38 -6.89 -21.91
C GLY A 649 -8.71 -8.20 -21.47
N PRO A 650 -8.76 -8.51 -20.18
CA PRO A 650 -8.07 -9.67 -19.63
C PRO A 650 -8.60 -10.98 -20.23
N THR A 651 -7.71 -11.95 -20.43
CA THR A 651 -8.02 -13.29 -20.95
C THR A 651 -8.39 -14.29 -19.86
N ALA A 652 -8.02 -13.99 -18.61
CA ALA A 652 -8.37 -14.69 -17.39
C ALA A 652 -9.40 -13.88 -16.56
N ALA A 653 -9.81 -14.43 -15.42
CA ALA A 653 -10.65 -13.70 -14.47
C ALA A 653 -9.83 -12.68 -13.66
N GLU A 654 -10.21 -11.42 -13.72
CA GLU A 654 -9.55 -10.30 -13.03
C GLU A 654 -10.53 -9.57 -12.10
N THR A 655 -9.98 -8.81 -11.14
CA THR A 655 -10.76 -7.96 -10.23
C THR A 655 -10.08 -6.60 -10.05
N VAL A 656 -10.86 -5.52 -10.09
CA VAL A 656 -10.41 -4.15 -9.82
C VAL A 656 -11.40 -3.42 -8.91
N LYS A 657 -10.93 -2.42 -8.15
CA LYS A 657 -11.78 -1.63 -7.25
C LYS A 657 -12.82 -0.85 -8.02
N ARG A 658 -12.44 -0.21 -9.13
CA ARG A 658 -13.32 0.61 -9.99
C ARG A 658 -12.71 0.71 -11.40
N LEU A 659 -13.53 0.89 -12.43
CA LEU A 659 -13.05 1.15 -13.78
C LEU A 659 -13.75 2.37 -14.41
N THR A 660 -12.95 3.25 -15.01
CA THR A 660 -13.42 4.40 -15.80
C THR A 660 -12.93 4.26 -17.24
N LEU A 661 -13.84 4.41 -18.21
CA LEU A 661 -13.52 4.44 -19.64
C LEU A 661 -13.89 5.81 -20.24
N GLY A 662 -12.97 6.43 -20.98
CA GLY A 662 -13.21 7.72 -21.63
C GLY A 662 -12.93 8.94 -20.73
N GLY A 663 -13.61 10.06 -21.02
CA GLY A 663 -13.45 11.33 -20.28
C GLY A 663 -12.18 12.11 -20.60
N GLY A 664 -11.25 11.53 -21.37
CA GLY A 664 -10.06 12.20 -21.91
C GLY A 664 -10.36 13.05 -23.15
N ALA A 665 -9.31 13.45 -23.87
CA ALA A 665 -9.42 14.22 -25.12
C ALA A 665 -9.59 13.34 -26.37
N ALA A 666 -9.47 12.01 -26.23
CA ALA A 666 -9.53 11.04 -27.32
C ALA A 666 -10.35 9.79 -26.92
N ALA A 667 -10.71 8.98 -27.92
CA ALA A 667 -11.50 7.76 -27.73
C ALA A 667 -10.74 6.67 -26.97
N ALA A 668 -11.41 6.02 -26.02
CA ALA A 668 -10.85 4.99 -25.17
C ALA A 668 -11.76 3.76 -25.13
N GLN A 669 -11.29 2.65 -25.70
CA GLN A 669 -12.03 1.41 -25.84
C GLN A 669 -11.46 0.31 -24.94
N LEU A 670 -12.33 -0.46 -24.29
CA LEU A 670 -12.02 -1.77 -23.71
C LEU A 670 -12.73 -2.86 -24.51
N GLN A 671 -11.97 -3.80 -25.07
CA GLN A 671 -12.44 -4.93 -25.85
C GLN A 671 -12.43 -6.21 -24.97
N LEU A 672 -13.60 -6.58 -24.45
CA LEU A 672 -13.79 -7.79 -23.64
C LEU A 672 -13.48 -9.07 -24.43
N GLN A 673 -13.00 -10.08 -23.70
CA GLN A 673 -12.64 -11.39 -24.23
C GLN A 673 -13.64 -12.45 -23.73
N PRO A 674 -14.05 -13.44 -24.55
CA PRO A 674 -15.10 -14.41 -24.18
C PRO A 674 -14.79 -15.26 -22.93
N SER A 675 -13.50 -15.48 -22.62
CA SER A 675 -13.04 -16.17 -21.41
C SER A 675 -12.68 -15.23 -20.25
N GLY A 676 -12.68 -13.92 -20.51
CA GLY A 676 -12.32 -12.88 -19.55
C GLY A 676 -13.52 -12.42 -18.74
N GLY A 677 -13.49 -12.72 -17.44
CA GLY A 677 -14.41 -12.11 -16.47
C GLY A 677 -13.71 -10.94 -15.79
N LEU A 678 -14.26 -9.73 -15.89
CA LEU A 678 -13.72 -8.57 -15.19
C LEU A 678 -14.67 -8.16 -14.06
N THR A 679 -14.24 -8.37 -12.81
CA THR A 679 -14.99 -7.95 -11.62
C THR A 679 -14.63 -6.52 -11.27
N VAL A 680 -15.63 -5.65 -11.06
CA VAL A 680 -15.44 -4.22 -10.81
C VAL A 680 -16.23 -3.83 -9.56
N VAL A 681 -15.56 -3.82 -8.41
CA VAL A 681 -16.20 -3.86 -7.07
C VAL A 681 -17.07 -2.64 -6.76
N GLU A 682 -16.63 -1.44 -7.14
CA GLU A 682 -17.36 -0.16 -7.03
C GLU A 682 -17.97 0.27 -8.39
N GLY A 683 -18.11 -0.66 -9.35
CA GLY A 683 -18.75 -0.43 -10.64
C GLY A 683 -17.89 0.21 -11.74
N LEU A 684 -18.38 0.06 -12.98
CA LEU A 684 -17.78 0.56 -14.22
C LEU A 684 -18.52 1.81 -14.70
N THR A 685 -17.78 2.90 -14.92
CA THR A 685 -18.32 4.14 -15.53
C THR A 685 -17.75 4.35 -16.93
N LEU A 686 -18.63 4.39 -17.95
CA LEU A 686 -18.28 4.92 -19.27
C LEU A 686 -18.64 6.42 -19.30
N LEU A 687 -17.62 7.24 -19.51
CA LEU A 687 -17.74 8.67 -19.80
C LEU A 687 -17.83 8.90 -21.32
N PRO A 688 -18.15 10.12 -21.78
CA PRO A 688 -18.03 10.47 -23.19
C PRO A 688 -16.65 10.10 -23.77
N LEU A 689 -16.62 9.68 -25.04
CA LEU A 689 -15.46 9.07 -25.72
C LEU A 689 -15.01 7.70 -25.14
N GLY A 690 -15.64 7.18 -24.09
CA GLY A 690 -15.43 5.81 -23.60
C GLY A 690 -16.27 4.79 -24.37
N GLN A 691 -15.68 3.63 -24.68
CA GLN A 691 -16.36 2.52 -25.34
C GLN A 691 -16.09 1.18 -24.64
N LEU A 692 -17.13 0.40 -24.39
CA LEU A 692 -17.04 -1.02 -24.04
C LEU A 692 -17.48 -1.85 -25.24
N ALA A 693 -16.68 -2.84 -25.64
CA ALA A 693 -16.93 -3.66 -26.82
C ALA A 693 -16.52 -5.12 -26.62
N GLY A 694 -16.86 -5.99 -27.57
CA GLY A 694 -16.51 -7.41 -27.57
C GLY A 694 -17.54 -8.30 -26.88
N ALA A 695 -17.11 -9.51 -26.53
CA ALA A 695 -17.92 -10.50 -25.81
C ALA A 695 -17.24 -10.83 -24.48
N GLY A 696 -18.01 -11.00 -23.41
CA GLY A 696 -17.48 -11.27 -22.07
C GLY A 696 -18.39 -10.72 -20.97
N ALA A 697 -17.89 -10.70 -19.73
CA ALA A 697 -18.68 -10.31 -18.56
C ALA A 697 -18.00 -9.22 -17.71
N ILE A 698 -18.79 -8.19 -17.35
CA ILE A 698 -18.50 -7.27 -16.25
C ILE A 698 -19.26 -7.75 -15.02
N ALA A 699 -18.56 -8.21 -13.98
CA ALA A 699 -19.17 -8.53 -12.70
C ALA A 699 -19.16 -7.29 -11.79
N GLY A 700 -20.23 -6.49 -11.89
CA GLY A 700 -20.43 -5.24 -11.17
C GLY A 700 -21.46 -4.36 -11.89
N ASP A 701 -21.83 -3.24 -11.25
CA ASP A 701 -22.77 -2.26 -11.83
C ASP A 701 -22.11 -1.46 -12.98
N VAL A 702 -22.92 -1.02 -13.96
CA VAL A 702 -22.43 -0.29 -15.14
C VAL A 702 -23.24 0.98 -15.40
N ALA A 703 -22.56 2.13 -15.39
CA ALA A 703 -23.13 3.43 -15.79
C ALA A 703 -22.60 3.86 -17.17
N ASN A 704 -23.48 3.94 -18.18
CA ASN A 704 -23.12 4.30 -19.56
C ASN A 704 -23.48 5.75 -19.92
N SER A 705 -22.46 6.59 -20.09
CA SER A 705 -22.52 7.90 -20.76
C SER A 705 -21.59 7.98 -21.98
N GLY A 706 -21.18 6.83 -22.51
CA GLY A 706 -20.36 6.64 -23.70
C GLY A 706 -21.02 5.66 -24.67
N VAL A 707 -20.27 4.68 -25.17
CA VAL A 707 -20.77 3.67 -26.12
C VAL A 707 -20.61 2.25 -25.56
N ILE A 708 -21.69 1.46 -25.55
CA ILE A 708 -21.59 0.00 -25.45
C ILE A 708 -21.86 -0.59 -26.83
N ALA A 709 -20.97 -1.44 -27.33
CA ALA A 709 -21.03 -2.00 -28.68
C ALA A 709 -20.46 -3.43 -28.71
N PRO A 710 -21.26 -4.47 -28.37
CA PRO A 710 -20.79 -5.84 -28.29
C PRO A 710 -20.08 -6.28 -29.59
N GLY A 711 -20.78 -6.24 -30.72
CA GLY A 711 -20.32 -6.84 -31.97
C GLY A 711 -19.45 -5.96 -32.84
N SER A 712 -18.41 -5.34 -32.27
CA SER A 712 -17.44 -4.50 -33.01
C SER A 712 -16.78 -5.19 -34.21
N SER A 713 -16.77 -6.53 -34.24
CA SER A 713 -16.22 -7.38 -35.31
C SER A 713 -17.18 -8.46 -35.83
N GLY A 714 -18.45 -8.44 -35.41
CA GLY A 714 -19.46 -9.49 -35.66
C GLY A 714 -20.24 -9.83 -34.39
N PRO A 715 -21.40 -10.52 -34.48
CA PRO A 715 -22.35 -10.67 -33.36
C PRO A 715 -21.75 -11.17 -32.05
N ALA A 716 -22.03 -10.47 -30.95
CA ALA A 716 -21.48 -10.73 -29.62
C ALA A 716 -22.48 -10.42 -28.48
N SER A 717 -22.23 -10.98 -27.30
CA SER A 717 -22.99 -10.69 -26.08
C SER A 717 -22.08 -10.12 -25.00
N ILE A 718 -22.48 -9.00 -24.42
CA ILE A 718 -21.89 -8.47 -23.17
C ILE A 718 -22.84 -8.81 -22.02
N VAL A 719 -22.29 -9.35 -20.93
CA VAL A 719 -23.00 -9.67 -19.70
C VAL A 719 -22.63 -8.66 -18.61
N ILE A 720 -23.63 -8.12 -17.92
CA ILE A 720 -23.50 -7.21 -16.77
C ILE A 720 -24.07 -7.94 -15.55
N GLY A 721 -23.20 -8.23 -14.58
CA GLY A 721 -23.50 -8.96 -13.35
C GLY A 721 -24.11 -8.13 -12.21
N GLY A 722 -24.34 -6.84 -12.44
CA GLY A 722 -25.01 -5.91 -11.52
C GLY A 722 -26.18 -5.18 -12.18
N ASP A 723 -26.47 -3.98 -11.69
CA ASP A 723 -27.43 -3.05 -12.29
C ASP A 723 -26.80 -2.28 -13.48
N PHE A 724 -27.64 -1.82 -14.40
CA PHE A 724 -27.25 -1.03 -15.56
C PHE A 724 -28.02 0.30 -15.64
N ILE A 725 -27.31 1.39 -15.90
CA ILE A 725 -27.91 2.71 -16.12
C ILE A 725 -27.30 3.30 -17.39
N GLN A 726 -28.08 3.41 -18.47
CA GLN A 726 -27.72 4.27 -19.59
C GLN A 726 -28.24 5.68 -19.34
N THR A 727 -27.37 6.69 -19.44
CA THR A 727 -27.76 8.09 -19.31
C THR A 727 -28.21 8.66 -20.66
N ALA A 728 -28.79 9.86 -20.67
CA ALA A 728 -29.18 10.57 -21.90
C ALA A 728 -28.00 10.86 -22.87
N ALA A 729 -26.74 10.73 -22.42
CA ALA A 729 -25.55 10.83 -23.27
C ALA A 729 -25.05 9.47 -23.79
N GLY A 730 -25.51 8.36 -23.20
CA GLY A 730 -25.08 7.01 -23.55
C GLY A 730 -25.73 6.49 -24.83
N THR A 731 -24.99 5.63 -25.55
CA THR A 731 -25.48 4.89 -26.72
C THR A 731 -25.23 3.40 -26.55
N LEU A 732 -26.23 2.58 -26.87
CA LEU A 732 -26.07 1.15 -27.13
C LEU A 732 -26.05 0.94 -28.65
N MET A 733 -24.98 0.35 -29.19
CA MET A 733 -24.81 0.02 -30.60
C MET A 733 -24.88 -1.49 -30.81
N LEU A 734 -25.69 -1.95 -31.77
CA LEU A 734 -25.94 -3.36 -32.02
C LEU A 734 -25.85 -3.70 -33.52
N THR A 735 -25.43 -4.93 -33.80
CA THR A 735 -25.31 -5.52 -35.13
C THR A 735 -26.20 -6.75 -35.24
N LEU A 736 -27.05 -6.81 -36.26
CA LEU A 736 -27.86 -7.99 -36.58
C LEU A 736 -27.31 -8.66 -37.85
N ALA A 737 -27.05 -9.96 -37.81
CA ALA A 737 -26.57 -10.77 -38.94
C ALA A 737 -27.46 -12.00 -39.24
N GLY A 738 -28.38 -12.33 -38.33
CA GLY A 738 -29.35 -13.40 -38.40
C GLY A 738 -30.28 -13.32 -37.19
N VAL A 739 -31.14 -14.33 -37.02
CA VAL A 739 -32.31 -14.28 -36.10
C VAL A 739 -32.19 -15.19 -34.88
N ASP A 740 -31.13 -16.00 -34.78
CA ASP A 740 -31.03 -17.06 -33.79
C ASP A 740 -29.77 -16.95 -32.91
N ASN A 741 -29.99 -16.61 -31.63
CA ASN A 741 -28.96 -16.60 -30.58
C ASN A 741 -29.04 -17.83 -29.65
N SER A 742 -29.79 -18.89 -30.00
CA SER A 742 -29.91 -20.10 -29.18
C SER A 742 -28.59 -20.87 -29.00
N ASN A 743 -27.63 -20.66 -29.90
CA ASN A 743 -26.24 -21.12 -29.74
C ASN A 743 -25.35 -19.99 -29.21
N PRO A 744 -24.97 -19.97 -27.91
CA PRO A 744 -24.14 -18.92 -27.34
C PRO A 744 -22.70 -18.89 -27.89
N ALA A 745 -22.25 -19.95 -28.58
CA ALA A 745 -20.95 -19.99 -29.24
C ALA A 745 -20.99 -19.54 -30.72
N ALA A 746 -22.18 -19.22 -31.25
CA ALA A 746 -22.36 -18.73 -32.62
C ALA A 746 -23.59 -17.81 -32.70
N LEU A 747 -23.54 -16.70 -31.95
CA LEU A 747 -24.56 -15.66 -31.96
C LEU A 747 -24.75 -15.09 -33.38
N GLN A 748 -25.97 -14.67 -33.68
CA GLN A 748 -26.37 -14.07 -34.95
C GLN A 748 -26.77 -12.60 -34.82
N PHE A 749 -27.03 -12.11 -33.61
CA PHE A 749 -27.24 -10.69 -33.33
C PHE A 749 -26.62 -10.27 -31.99
N ASP A 750 -26.27 -8.99 -31.88
CA ASP A 750 -25.73 -8.43 -30.64
C ASP A 750 -26.78 -8.41 -29.52
N GLN A 751 -26.33 -8.72 -28.31
CA GLN A 751 -27.17 -8.73 -27.11
C GLN A 751 -26.47 -8.07 -25.92
N LEU A 752 -27.24 -7.33 -25.12
CA LEU A 752 -26.82 -6.89 -23.79
C LEU A 752 -27.63 -7.67 -22.75
N GLN A 753 -26.95 -8.46 -21.93
CA GLN A 753 -27.56 -9.20 -20.82
C GLN A 753 -27.23 -8.50 -19.50
N ILE A 754 -28.23 -8.25 -18.66
CA ILE A 754 -28.09 -7.62 -17.34
C ILE A 754 -28.77 -8.51 -16.30
N SER A 755 -28.10 -8.87 -15.21
CA SER A 755 -28.73 -9.65 -14.14
C SER A 755 -29.56 -8.81 -13.16
N GLY A 756 -29.19 -7.55 -12.97
CA GLY A 756 -29.91 -6.57 -12.15
C GLY A 756 -31.00 -5.81 -12.91
N ALA A 757 -31.35 -4.63 -12.39
CA ALA A 757 -32.24 -3.68 -13.04
C ALA A 757 -31.49 -2.90 -14.13
N ALA A 758 -32.15 -2.64 -15.26
CA ALA A 758 -31.61 -1.86 -16.37
C ALA A 758 -32.48 -0.61 -16.62
N THR A 759 -31.93 0.56 -16.31
CA THR A 759 -32.53 1.88 -16.58
C THR A 759 -32.06 2.38 -17.94
N LEU A 760 -33.00 2.63 -18.85
CA LEU A 760 -32.71 2.97 -20.25
C LEU A 760 -33.06 4.43 -20.57
N ALA A 761 -32.07 5.18 -21.05
CA ALA A 761 -32.21 6.49 -21.66
C ALA A 761 -31.21 6.64 -22.84
N GLY A 762 -31.12 7.80 -23.46
CA GLY A 762 -30.16 8.09 -24.52
C GLY A 762 -30.52 7.39 -25.84
N ALA A 763 -29.54 6.76 -26.50
CA ALA A 763 -29.70 6.19 -27.83
C ALA A 763 -29.61 4.66 -27.87
N LEU A 764 -30.48 4.05 -28.68
CA LEU A 764 -30.27 2.72 -29.25
C LEU A 764 -29.99 2.87 -30.75
N SER A 765 -28.86 2.34 -31.20
CA SER A 765 -28.43 2.34 -32.59
C SER A 765 -28.26 0.91 -33.08
N VAL A 766 -28.83 0.60 -34.24
CA VAL A 766 -28.87 -0.76 -34.80
C VAL A 766 -28.35 -0.73 -36.23
N SER A 767 -27.57 -1.76 -36.59
CA SER A 767 -27.01 -1.97 -37.92
C SER A 767 -27.30 -3.40 -38.40
N LEU A 768 -27.22 -3.61 -39.72
CA LEU A 768 -27.30 -4.93 -40.33
C LEU A 768 -25.93 -5.31 -40.88
N SER A 769 -25.53 -6.58 -40.75
CA SER A 769 -24.36 -7.11 -41.41
C SER A 769 -24.56 -7.20 -42.93
N SER A 770 -23.46 -7.27 -43.67
CA SER A 770 -23.50 -7.30 -45.15
C SER A 770 -24.29 -8.50 -45.68
N GLY A 771 -25.43 -8.22 -46.31
CA GLY A 771 -26.31 -9.22 -46.91
C GLY A 771 -27.45 -9.73 -46.01
N PHE A 772 -27.50 -9.37 -44.72
CA PHE A 772 -28.64 -9.71 -43.88
C PHE A 772 -29.83 -8.78 -44.17
N VAL A 773 -31.00 -9.37 -44.44
CA VAL A 773 -32.26 -8.63 -44.65
C VAL A 773 -33.33 -9.26 -43.76
N PRO A 774 -33.73 -8.60 -42.66
CA PRO A 774 -34.78 -9.08 -41.76
C PRO A 774 -36.12 -9.31 -42.47
N GLN A 775 -36.80 -10.41 -42.14
CA GLN A 775 -38.09 -10.84 -42.68
C GLN A 775 -39.25 -10.54 -41.71
N ILE A 776 -40.47 -10.43 -42.25
CA ILE A 776 -41.66 -10.15 -41.44
C ILE A 776 -41.94 -11.36 -40.52
N GLY A 777 -41.94 -11.10 -39.22
CA GLY A 777 -42.02 -12.11 -38.16
C GLY A 777 -40.71 -12.31 -37.39
N ASP A 778 -39.56 -11.87 -37.92
CA ASP A 778 -38.27 -11.92 -37.22
C ASP A 778 -38.31 -11.10 -35.93
N MET A 779 -37.67 -11.63 -34.88
CA MET A 779 -37.64 -11.03 -33.54
C MET A 779 -36.25 -11.23 -32.91
N PHE A 780 -35.74 -10.18 -32.27
CA PHE A 780 -34.39 -10.09 -31.73
C PHE A 780 -34.47 -9.55 -30.30
N ASP A 781 -34.20 -10.38 -29.29
CA ASP A 781 -34.18 -9.97 -27.88
C ASP A 781 -32.87 -9.26 -27.56
N VAL A 782 -32.78 -7.98 -27.92
CA VAL A 782 -31.53 -7.20 -27.92
C VAL A 782 -31.05 -6.76 -26.55
N VAL A 783 -31.97 -6.57 -25.59
CA VAL A 783 -31.64 -6.32 -24.18
C VAL A 783 -32.45 -7.27 -23.32
N VAL A 784 -31.78 -8.02 -22.44
CA VAL A 784 -32.40 -8.92 -21.45
C VAL A 784 -31.94 -8.47 -20.08
N ALA A 785 -32.86 -8.25 -19.15
CA ALA A 785 -32.60 -7.66 -17.84
C ALA A 785 -33.38 -8.38 -16.72
N GLY A 786 -32.87 -8.36 -15.48
CA GLY A 786 -33.62 -8.78 -14.30
C GLY A 786 -34.88 -7.94 -14.09
N SER A 787 -34.81 -6.65 -14.40
CA SER A 787 -35.97 -5.80 -14.71
C SER A 787 -35.62 -4.65 -15.65
N LEU A 788 -36.57 -4.20 -16.46
CA LEU A 788 -36.44 -2.98 -17.27
C LEU A 788 -37.12 -1.77 -16.60
N VAL A 789 -36.44 -0.63 -16.65
CA VAL A 789 -36.92 0.68 -16.21
C VAL A 789 -36.71 1.69 -17.35
N ASP A 790 -37.75 2.45 -17.66
CA ASP A 790 -37.80 3.43 -18.76
C ASP A 790 -37.43 2.85 -20.15
N THR A 791 -37.15 3.71 -21.12
CA THR A 791 -36.86 3.35 -22.53
C THR A 791 -35.93 4.39 -23.17
N PHE A 792 -35.09 3.97 -24.12
CA PHE A 792 -34.24 4.87 -24.90
C PHE A 792 -34.98 6.12 -25.45
N ASP A 793 -34.41 7.30 -25.26
CA ASP A 793 -34.95 8.58 -25.76
C ASP A 793 -34.96 8.66 -27.30
N SER A 794 -34.07 7.90 -27.96
CA SER A 794 -33.91 7.91 -29.41
C SER A 794 -33.55 6.54 -29.98
N LEU A 795 -34.08 6.26 -31.18
CA LEU A 795 -33.96 4.98 -31.88
C LEU A 795 -33.41 5.22 -33.29
N ALA A 796 -32.19 4.78 -33.55
CA ALA A 796 -31.53 4.83 -34.85
C ALA A 796 -31.51 3.42 -35.48
N PHE A 797 -32.48 3.13 -36.33
CA PHE A 797 -32.65 1.82 -36.95
C PHE A 797 -32.26 1.79 -38.44
N PRO A 798 -31.78 0.65 -38.95
CA PRO A 798 -31.40 0.53 -40.36
C PRO A 798 -32.64 0.49 -41.24
N SER A 799 -32.55 1.02 -42.46
CA SER A 799 -33.65 0.99 -43.41
C SER A 799 -34.02 -0.44 -43.81
N LEU A 800 -35.33 -0.72 -43.85
CA LEU A 800 -35.89 -1.98 -44.32
C LEU A 800 -36.51 -1.80 -45.71
N PRO A 801 -36.74 -2.90 -46.47
CA PRO A 801 -37.62 -2.89 -47.63
C PRO A 801 -39.01 -2.30 -47.32
N THR A 802 -39.64 -1.66 -48.30
CA THR A 802 -40.86 -0.84 -48.09
C THR A 802 -42.13 -1.63 -47.74
N ASP A 803 -42.07 -2.96 -47.68
CA ASP A 803 -43.15 -3.85 -47.24
C ASP A 803 -43.12 -4.16 -45.73
N ARG A 804 -42.08 -3.72 -45.00
CA ARG A 804 -41.87 -4.05 -43.58
C ARG A 804 -41.30 -2.87 -42.77
N GLN A 805 -41.49 -2.93 -41.44
CA GLN A 805 -41.11 -1.88 -40.51
C GLN A 805 -40.61 -2.45 -39.18
N TRP A 806 -39.71 -1.72 -38.51
CA TRP A 806 -39.27 -2.02 -37.16
C TRP A 806 -40.36 -1.70 -36.14
N ARG A 807 -40.48 -2.56 -35.14
CA ARG A 807 -41.32 -2.36 -33.97
C ARG A 807 -40.58 -2.78 -32.72
N VAL A 808 -40.53 -1.90 -31.72
CA VAL A 808 -39.98 -2.20 -30.41
C VAL A 808 -41.07 -2.79 -29.52
N PHE A 809 -40.72 -3.85 -28.80
CA PHE A 809 -41.51 -4.41 -27.71
C PHE A 809 -40.67 -4.34 -26.43
N ALA A 810 -41.28 -3.93 -25.33
CA ALA A 810 -40.71 -4.09 -24.00
C ALA A 810 -41.68 -4.92 -23.16
N ASN A 811 -41.17 -6.00 -22.57
CA ASN A 811 -41.77 -6.64 -21.41
C ASN A 811 -40.91 -6.32 -20.18
N GLY A 812 -41.37 -6.65 -18.98
CA GLY A 812 -40.71 -6.23 -17.73
C GLY A 812 -39.26 -6.71 -17.55
N SER A 813 -38.77 -7.62 -18.40
CA SER A 813 -37.43 -8.22 -18.33
C SER A 813 -36.69 -8.28 -19.69
N ALA A 814 -37.27 -7.78 -20.79
CA ALA A 814 -36.60 -7.77 -22.08
C ALA A 814 -37.14 -6.71 -23.04
N LEU A 815 -36.23 -6.11 -23.83
CA LEU A 815 -36.53 -5.23 -24.95
C LEU A 815 -36.16 -5.96 -26.23
N SER A 816 -37.17 -6.15 -27.07
CA SER A 816 -37.10 -6.93 -28.30
C SER A 816 -37.37 -6.03 -29.50
N LEU A 817 -36.58 -6.18 -30.56
CA LEU A 817 -36.91 -5.65 -31.88
C LEU A 817 -37.68 -6.71 -32.65
N ARG A 818 -38.71 -6.31 -33.38
CA ARG A 818 -39.47 -7.21 -34.27
C ARG A 818 -39.75 -6.52 -35.59
N VAL A 819 -39.80 -7.30 -36.66
CA VAL A 819 -40.16 -6.84 -38.00
C VAL A 819 -41.63 -7.17 -38.26
N ASP A 820 -42.47 -6.14 -38.29
CA ASP A 820 -43.87 -6.26 -38.71
C ASP A 820 -44.03 -5.81 -40.17
N ALA A 821 -45.13 -6.20 -40.82
CA ALA A 821 -45.49 -5.67 -42.13
C ALA A 821 -45.70 -4.14 -42.05
N ALA A 822 -45.23 -3.42 -43.08
CA ALA A 822 -45.53 -2.00 -43.23
C ALA A 822 -47.04 -1.81 -43.50
N ALA A 823 -47.63 -0.79 -42.88
CA ALA A 823 -49.02 -0.46 -43.13
C ALA A 823 -49.17 0.03 -44.59
N VAL A 824 -49.86 -0.75 -45.43
CA VAL A 824 -50.20 -0.34 -46.80
C VAL A 824 -51.04 0.94 -46.71
N PRO A 825 -50.61 2.08 -47.30
CA PRO A 825 -51.32 3.34 -47.13
C PRO A 825 -52.71 3.23 -47.76
N GLU A 826 -53.76 3.49 -46.97
CA GLU A 826 -55.16 3.17 -47.30
C GLU A 826 -55.64 3.81 -48.62
N SER A 827 -55.04 4.94 -49.02
CA SER A 827 -55.26 5.58 -50.31
C SER A 827 -55.01 4.64 -51.51
N SER A 828 -54.03 3.73 -51.40
CA SER A 828 -53.70 2.76 -52.45
C SER A 828 -54.73 1.62 -52.53
N ALA A 829 -55.24 1.15 -51.39
CA ALA A 829 -56.31 0.15 -51.34
C ALA A 829 -57.64 0.72 -51.89
N LEU A 830 -58.00 1.95 -51.51
CA LEU A 830 -59.14 2.67 -52.05
C LEU A 830 -59.00 2.95 -53.56
N ALA A 831 -57.80 3.34 -54.02
CA ALA A 831 -57.55 3.54 -55.45
C ALA A 831 -57.67 2.23 -56.26
N ALA A 832 -57.16 1.11 -55.74
CA ALA A 832 -57.29 -0.20 -56.38
C ALA A 832 -58.76 -0.67 -56.43
N ALA A 833 -59.51 -0.54 -55.33
CA ALA A 833 -60.94 -0.85 -55.29
C ALA A 833 -61.75 0.03 -56.26
N ALA A 834 -61.46 1.34 -56.31
CA ALA A 834 -62.08 2.26 -57.26
C ALA A 834 -61.75 1.90 -58.72
N ALA A 835 -60.50 1.50 -59.01
CA ALA A 835 -60.10 1.06 -60.35
C ALA A 835 -60.86 -0.21 -60.79
N VAL A 836 -61.07 -1.18 -59.90
CA VAL A 836 -61.85 -2.41 -60.18
C VAL A 836 -63.34 -2.08 -60.40
N LEU A 837 -63.91 -1.13 -59.64
CA LEU A 837 -65.28 -0.62 -59.85
C LEU A 837 -65.43 0.16 -61.16
N LEU A 838 -64.41 0.91 -61.57
CA LEU A 838 -64.37 1.60 -62.87
C LEU A 838 -64.23 0.62 -64.05
N LEU A 839 -63.38 -0.40 -63.93
CA LEU A 839 -63.21 -1.42 -64.98
C LEU A 839 -64.48 -2.27 -65.17
N SER A 840 -65.14 -2.67 -64.09
CA SER A 840 -66.40 -3.43 -64.16
C SER A 840 -67.57 -2.62 -64.72
N SER A 841 -67.68 -1.32 -64.38
CA SER A 841 -68.71 -0.45 -64.96
C SER A 841 -68.47 -0.07 -66.43
N VAL A 842 -67.21 -0.01 -66.89
CA VAL A 842 -66.86 0.11 -68.32
C VAL A 842 -67.18 -1.17 -69.10
N ALA A 843 -66.95 -2.36 -68.51
CA ALA A 843 -67.32 -3.63 -69.13
C ALA A 843 -68.84 -3.76 -69.33
N ALA A 844 -69.65 -3.31 -68.37
CA ALA A 844 -71.11 -3.31 -68.47
C ALA A 844 -71.63 -2.40 -69.62
N ARG A 845 -70.98 -1.26 -69.87
CA ARG A 845 -71.37 -0.31 -70.94
C ARG A 845 -70.93 -0.71 -72.36
N ARG A 846 -70.44 -1.93 -72.58
CA ARG A 846 -70.16 -2.50 -73.92
C ARG A 846 -71.06 -3.70 -74.27
N ARG A 847 -72.19 -3.87 -73.59
CA ARG A 847 -73.21 -4.91 -73.86
C ARG A 847 -74.65 -4.36 -73.84
N SER A 848 -74.84 -3.16 -74.39
CA SER A 848 -76.13 -2.50 -74.63
C SER A 848 -76.14 -1.91 -76.04
#